data_AF-A0A1J4K4W6-F1
#
_entry.id   AF-A0A1J4K4W6-F1
#
_cell.length_a   1.000
_cell.length_b   1.000
_cell.length_c   1.000
_cell.angle_alpha   90.00
_cell.angle_beta   90.00
_cell.angle_gamma   90.00
#
_symmetry.space_group_name_H-M   'P 1'
#
loop_
_entity.id
_entity.type
_entity.pdbx_description
1 polymer ?
#
loop_
_entity_poly.entity_id
_entity_poly.type
_entity_poly.pdbx_seq_one_letter_code
_entity_poly.pdbx_strand_id
1 'polypeptide(L)'
;MSLSNVSISDYLKEMDQPIDGRNHDADENLFYADNCDENIRVPSEYEKQLLSQNESLKRQINEALQAANIAEQIKDEKTKITKENLALKQEISNLKKRNDICTKITDDLKERLKNIEAERNEEQQTSNAQLIHLNEHIENQQIEIDVFKAQLESSENKLKEKTEECYALLKEANFCFNNFFASIPELTNFLQHYKIESPKYITEVQSSPLRSRNDQNSGLNPEDYVSAINLLKEKVQQSKIIKKKLAEEILYLKNELQLQKKEADATQNNLRNDLNNCKKQCNSIQIEKEQKISELESSNQILQDKIKMLNDTIPILKQNLTSSISLQKIDQPSEEEIESMKTMINDLQNNLKKAAHKNSKLKKHIASLVNELKNDEQIQAQMKNEMSEMQKSNLSFSDEFTKITLEKDDLLMEIQSLKTKIQQIEAEQANLIKTNKHLKDKVNNYHNDLSKARINQSTLENLVNKQKSEISMLLDSKNTMEEMIKNQNKAIKEIENKFADQDEENKILNSQINTLKLLNSNLASEQIPSAAWFNADLPKDLCAAIVEIGKNEQEPQQQKIKQTLSTIAQYINQHINPNFSNSPLKSSPFRKLSTFESQNYDEKSDILKDLLNILNRELGEPLITANDFYDNPNEIMQTVEDRFIDIANKRAQRDDENEQIYNSYQKILHLLEANSIESAEKMIESLKNDSILLSQQVDHLKSTNKKIKITYNDLLYEFENMKKQANKEISTKNTEINKLKDENSQMESDQTISQNKINHLQQEIQRLNEEQQLTLSNIENEQLSNIENLQKDFFEKLKKKDDLISSEKLNNQKVIQKLIKTKKRNSSLKQKIHELNEKISQLNDKTEQILKDSQSQTKEEIKEIENKCNGVVQKVKKENEEKENQLQNCQTKMKTMKDTIKSLTAKKKKVENSLKFAHSQISAIKEELEREKQISNAKIKNLTFANEMKYISQIESCEAKAESMKNEIYNNVVSTFCLFYEPREKITDEYFNIILNNVREKLETYSKLENVIRRKLGILSTEQIDVIITKLNNASTMMNDRSPTRVSNSSPFKNFVISKELF
;
A
#
# COMPACT_ATOMS: atom_id res chain seq x y z
N MET A 1 0.58 -116.81 -28.68
CA MET A 1 -0.24 -116.93 -29.91
C MET A 1 -0.16 -115.63 -30.68
N SER A 2 -0.61 -115.61 -31.95
CA SER A 2 -0.71 -114.44 -32.85
C SER A 2 0.55 -113.55 -32.98
N LEU A 3 1.48 -114.04 -33.81
CA LEU A 3 2.04 -113.34 -34.99
C LEU A 3 2.00 -111.81 -35.06
N SER A 4 3.16 -111.19 -35.30
CA SER A 4 3.31 -110.08 -36.25
C SER A 4 4.79 -109.93 -36.64
N ASN A 5 5.07 -109.93 -37.94
CA ASN A 5 6.39 -109.71 -38.53
C ASN A 5 6.71 -108.19 -38.48
N VAL A 6 7.95 -107.76 -38.18
CA VAL A 6 9.13 -107.74 -39.06
C VAL A 6 8.83 -107.04 -40.40
N SER A 7 9.54 -105.93 -40.62
CA SER A 7 9.42 -105.05 -41.79
C SER A 7 10.40 -105.48 -42.89
N ILE A 8 10.01 -105.28 -44.15
CA ILE A 8 10.87 -105.33 -45.34
C ILE A 8 10.49 -104.12 -46.20
N SER A 9 11.45 -103.24 -46.48
CA SER A 9 11.48 -102.37 -47.68
C SER A 9 12.76 -101.52 -47.71
N ASP A 10 13.84 -102.08 -48.26
CA ASP A 10 14.93 -101.34 -48.90
C ASP A 10 15.08 -101.90 -50.32
N TYR A 11 15.47 -101.07 -51.29
CA TYR A 11 15.52 -101.35 -52.75
C TYR A 11 14.13 -101.60 -53.40
N LEU A 12 13.75 -101.08 -54.58
CA LEU A 12 14.42 -100.28 -55.63
C LEU A 12 13.60 -98.97 -55.89
N LYS A 13 14.11 -97.76 -56.20
CA LYS A 13 15.15 -97.24 -57.14
C LYS A 13 14.53 -96.73 -58.46
N GLU A 14 15.00 -95.56 -58.95
CA GLU A 14 14.88 -94.99 -60.32
C GLU A 14 13.46 -94.85 -60.94
N MET A 15 12.93 -93.62 -61.10
CA MET A 15 12.95 -92.78 -62.34
C MET A 15 11.49 -92.53 -62.81
N ASP A 16 11.09 -91.43 -63.48
CA ASP A 16 11.73 -90.12 -63.73
C ASP A 16 10.64 -89.02 -63.95
N GLN A 17 11.05 -87.83 -64.42
CA GLN A 17 10.31 -86.61 -64.76
C GLN A 17 8.96 -86.75 -65.51
N PRO A 18 8.03 -85.77 -65.36
CA PRO A 18 6.89 -85.58 -66.25
C PRO A 18 7.25 -84.75 -67.51
N ILE A 19 6.69 -85.11 -68.67
CA ILE A 19 6.73 -84.33 -69.92
C ILE A 19 5.33 -84.30 -70.56
N ASP A 20 5.01 -83.18 -71.24
CA ASP A 20 3.75 -82.91 -71.96
C ASP A 20 3.44 -83.83 -73.16
N GLY A 21 2.15 -83.93 -73.51
CA GLY A 21 1.64 -84.52 -74.76
C GLY A 21 0.33 -85.29 -74.54
N ARG A 22 -0.86 -84.70 -74.68
CA ARG A 22 -1.59 -84.27 -75.91
C ARG A 22 -1.95 -85.40 -76.89
N ASN A 23 -3.27 -85.59 -77.04
CA ASN A 23 -3.97 -86.06 -78.24
C ASN A 23 -3.71 -87.55 -78.65
N HIS A 24 -4.49 -88.20 -79.52
CA HIS A 24 -5.63 -87.75 -80.34
C HIS A 24 -6.84 -88.71 -80.24
N ASP A 25 -7.92 -88.21 -80.82
CA ASP A 25 -9.24 -88.82 -81.01
C ASP A 25 -9.27 -90.19 -81.75
N ALA A 26 -10.37 -90.90 -81.45
CA ALA A 26 -11.31 -91.48 -82.43
C ALA A 26 -11.09 -92.85 -83.11
N ASP A 27 -12.26 -93.34 -83.54
CA ASP A 27 -12.61 -94.21 -84.67
C ASP A 27 -12.31 -95.73 -84.66
N GLU A 28 -13.39 -96.45 -84.30
CA GLU A 28 -14.19 -97.27 -85.23
C GLU A 28 -13.86 -98.76 -85.52
N ASN A 29 -14.96 -99.55 -85.35
CA ASN A 29 -15.52 -100.52 -86.30
C ASN A 29 -15.04 -101.98 -86.43
N LEU A 30 -16.08 -102.84 -86.44
CA LEU A 30 -16.33 -104.09 -87.19
C LEU A 30 -15.19 -105.12 -87.41
N PHE A 31 -15.51 -106.42 -87.29
CA PHE A 31 -15.87 -107.27 -88.46
C PHE A 31 -16.25 -108.72 -88.06
N TYR A 32 -17.46 -109.15 -88.47
CA TYR A 32 -17.78 -110.48 -89.07
C TYR A 32 -17.68 -111.78 -88.20
N ALA A 33 -18.32 -112.91 -88.54
CA ALA A 33 -19.33 -113.23 -89.57
C ALA A 33 -20.17 -114.48 -89.18
N ASP A 34 -21.23 -114.75 -89.96
CA ASP A 34 -22.13 -115.90 -89.85
C ASP A 34 -21.58 -117.25 -90.37
N ASN A 35 -22.41 -118.29 -90.19
CA ASN A 35 -22.43 -119.61 -90.86
C ASN A 35 -21.40 -120.68 -90.43
N CYS A 36 -21.91 -121.79 -89.87
CA CYS A 36 -22.15 -123.00 -90.67
C CYS A 36 -23.06 -124.01 -89.92
N ASP A 37 -23.92 -124.71 -90.65
CA ASP A 37 -24.65 -125.89 -90.15
C ASP A 37 -23.71 -127.08 -89.89
N GLU A 38 -24.02 -127.95 -88.91
CA GLU A 38 -24.28 -129.36 -89.22
C GLU A 38 -25.02 -130.12 -88.09
N ASN A 39 -25.66 -131.23 -88.43
CA ASN A 39 -26.58 -131.96 -87.56
C ASN A 39 -25.88 -132.95 -86.60
N ILE A 40 -25.98 -132.75 -85.28
CA ILE A 40 -25.98 -133.85 -84.31
C ILE A 40 -27.09 -133.63 -83.26
N ARG A 41 -28.06 -134.57 -83.18
CA ARG A 41 -29.11 -134.57 -82.15
C ARG A 41 -28.55 -134.90 -80.76
N VAL A 42 -28.78 -134.04 -79.78
CA VAL A 42 -28.62 -134.32 -78.34
C VAL A 42 -29.86 -133.77 -77.59
N PRO A 43 -30.38 -134.40 -76.51
CA PRO A 43 -31.71 -134.07 -75.97
C PRO A 43 -31.86 -132.68 -75.30
N SER A 44 -33.05 -132.10 -75.45
CA SER A 44 -33.39 -130.69 -75.13
C SER A 44 -33.51 -130.31 -73.65
N GLU A 45 -33.09 -131.18 -72.73
CA GLU A 45 -33.01 -130.86 -71.29
C GLU A 45 -31.69 -130.18 -70.93
N TYR A 46 -30.58 -130.56 -71.59
CA TYR A 46 -29.23 -130.12 -71.20
C TYR A 46 -28.96 -128.64 -71.51
N GLU A 47 -29.48 -128.14 -72.63
CA GLU A 47 -29.31 -126.76 -73.08
C GLU A 47 -30.04 -125.74 -72.17
N LYS A 48 -31.25 -126.10 -71.72
CA LYS A 48 -31.96 -125.34 -70.67
C LYS A 48 -31.19 -125.33 -69.35
N GLN A 49 -30.52 -126.44 -69.02
CA GLN A 49 -29.72 -126.55 -67.80
C GLN A 49 -28.48 -125.63 -67.85
N LEU A 50 -27.80 -125.55 -68.99
CA LEU A 50 -26.67 -124.63 -69.22
C LEU A 50 -27.10 -123.15 -69.21
N LEU A 51 -28.21 -122.79 -69.85
CA LEU A 51 -28.75 -121.42 -69.78
C LEU A 51 -29.12 -121.02 -68.34
N SER A 52 -29.77 -121.93 -67.60
CA SER A 52 -30.08 -121.75 -66.17
C SER A 52 -28.84 -121.55 -65.32
N GLN A 53 -27.79 -122.34 -65.53
CA GLN A 53 -26.51 -122.20 -64.82
C GLN A 53 -25.80 -120.88 -65.16
N ASN A 54 -25.85 -120.43 -66.41
CA ASN A 54 -25.20 -119.19 -66.84
C ASN A 54 -25.92 -117.94 -66.30
N GLU A 55 -27.26 -117.95 -66.23
CA GLU A 55 -28.01 -116.92 -65.48
C GLU A 55 -27.69 -116.97 -63.97
N SER A 56 -27.62 -118.14 -63.37
CA SER A 56 -27.29 -118.31 -61.94
C SER A 56 -25.90 -117.72 -61.63
N LEU A 57 -24.89 -118.01 -62.46
CA LEU A 57 -23.55 -117.44 -62.34
C LEU A 57 -23.55 -115.91 -62.51
N LYS A 58 -24.31 -115.37 -63.47
CA LYS A 58 -24.45 -113.90 -63.62
C LYS A 58 -25.10 -113.24 -62.41
N ARG A 59 -26.09 -113.87 -61.78
CA ARG A 59 -26.67 -113.38 -60.52
C ARG A 59 -25.64 -113.43 -59.38
N GLN A 60 -24.96 -114.56 -59.19
CA GLN A 60 -23.91 -114.70 -58.16
C GLN A 60 -22.76 -113.69 -58.34
N ILE A 61 -22.36 -113.37 -59.57
CA ILE A 61 -21.34 -112.34 -59.86
C ILE A 61 -21.86 -110.94 -59.51
N ASN A 62 -23.10 -110.61 -59.87
CA ASN A 62 -23.70 -109.31 -59.51
C ASN A 62 -23.94 -109.16 -58.01
N GLU A 63 -24.35 -110.24 -57.32
CA GLU A 63 -24.49 -110.31 -55.86
C GLU A 63 -23.12 -110.15 -55.17
N ALA A 64 -22.06 -110.78 -55.70
CA ALA A 64 -20.70 -110.60 -55.20
C ALA A 64 -20.17 -109.16 -55.40
N LEU A 65 -20.48 -108.52 -56.53
CA LEU A 65 -20.14 -107.12 -56.80
C LEU A 65 -20.92 -106.15 -55.91
N GLN A 66 -22.20 -106.40 -55.64
CA GLN A 66 -22.96 -105.64 -54.65
C GLN A 66 -22.39 -105.83 -53.23
N ALA A 67 -22.07 -107.06 -52.84
CA ALA A 67 -21.44 -107.33 -51.54
C ALA A 67 -20.07 -106.66 -51.39
N ALA A 68 -19.26 -106.60 -52.45
CA ALA A 68 -17.99 -105.87 -52.48
C ALA A 68 -18.20 -104.36 -52.29
N ASN A 69 -19.12 -103.74 -53.04
CA ASN A 69 -19.44 -102.32 -52.90
C ASN A 69 -19.98 -101.98 -51.49
N ILE A 70 -20.82 -102.83 -50.91
CA ILE A 70 -21.33 -102.66 -49.54
C ILE A 70 -20.18 -102.80 -48.52
N ALA A 71 -19.25 -103.74 -48.71
CA ALA A 71 -18.08 -103.89 -47.85
C ALA A 71 -17.12 -102.69 -47.92
N GLU A 72 -16.97 -102.08 -49.11
CA GLU A 72 -16.19 -100.83 -49.30
C GLU A 72 -16.89 -99.64 -48.62
N GLN A 73 -18.21 -99.49 -48.77
CA GLN A 73 -18.98 -98.44 -48.07
C GLN A 73 -18.88 -98.58 -46.55
N ILE A 74 -19.02 -99.79 -46.00
CA ILE A 74 -18.87 -100.07 -44.57
C ILE A 74 -17.45 -99.77 -44.08
N LYS A 75 -16.43 -100.06 -44.90
CA LYS A 75 -15.02 -99.74 -44.62
C LYS A 75 -14.82 -98.22 -44.55
N ASP A 76 -15.32 -97.46 -45.52
CA ASP A 76 -15.17 -96.01 -45.55
C ASP A 76 -15.94 -95.32 -44.42
N GLU A 77 -17.20 -95.72 -44.18
CA GLU A 77 -18.00 -95.24 -43.04
C GLU A 77 -17.32 -95.55 -41.70
N LYS A 78 -16.72 -96.74 -41.55
CA LYS A 78 -15.91 -97.09 -40.39
C LYS A 78 -14.68 -96.19 -40.24
N THR A 79 -14.01 -95.77 -41.33
CA THR A 79 -12.91 -94.79 -41.21
C THR A 79 -13.42 -93.40 -40.81
N LYS A 80 -14.60 -92.98 -41.31
CA LYS A 80 -15.26 -91.72 -40.94
C LYS A 80 -15.61 -91.70 -39.44
N ILE A 81 -16.32 -92.72 -38.96
CA ILE A 81 -16.66 -92.91 -37.54
C ILE A 81 -15.39 -92.98 -36.67
N THR A 82 -14.29 -93.56 -37.16
CA THR A 82 -13.01 -93.59 -36.44
C THR A 82 -12.37 -92.20 -36.32
N LYS A 83 -12.44 -91.37 -37.37
CA LYS A 83 -11.98 -89.96 -37.35
C LYS A 83 -12.83 -89.12 -36.39
N GLU A 84 -14.16 -89.27 -36.44
CA GLU A 84 -15.10 -88.57 -35.55
C GLU A 84 -14.89 -88.96 -34.08
N ASN A 85 -14.68 -90.25 -33.78
CA ASN A 85 -14.33 -90.70 -32.43
C ASN A 85 -12.97 -90.19 -31.94
N LEU A 86 -12.02 -89.91 -32.83
CA LEU A 86 -10.74 -89.27 -32.50
C LEU A 86 -10.94 -87.78 -32.17
N ALA A 87 -11.71 -87.07 -32.99
CA ALA A 87 -12.07 -85.67 -32.75
C ALA A 87 -12.81 -85.50 -31.42
N LEU A 88 -13.84 -86.31 -31.15
CA LEU A 88 -14.59 -86.28 -29.89
C LEU A 88 -13.72 -86.59 -28.66
N LYS A 89 -12.75 -87.51 -28.77
CA LYS A 89 -11.80 -87.77 -27.68
C LYS A 89 -10.85 -86.60 -27.44
N GLN A 90 -10.43 -85.91 -28.50
CA GLN A 90 -9.62 -84.70 -28.40
C GLN A 90 -10.42 -83.53 -27.81
N GLU A 91 -11.70 -83.40 -28.17
CA GLU A 91 -12.62 -82.42 -27.60
C GLU A 91 -12.90 -82.69 -26.12
N ILE A 92 -13.21 -83.93 -25.72
CA ILE A 92 -13.37 -84.31 -24.30
C ILE A 92 -12.10 -84.01 -23.50
N SER A 93 -10.90 -84.24 -24.07
CA SER A 93 -9.63 -83.88 -23.45
C SER A 93 -9.47 -82.36 -23.28
N ASN A 94 -9.87 -81.57 -24.27
CA ASN A 94 -9.82 -80.11 -24.23
C ASN A 94 -10.87 -79.51 -23.26
N LEU A 95 -12.08 -80.07 -23.23
CA LEU A 95 -13.13 -79.71 -22.27
C LEU A 95 -12.72 -80.05 -20.84
N LYS A 96 -12.07 -81.20 -20.63
CA LYS A 96 -11.51 -81.53 -19.32
C LYS A 96 -10.41 -80.56 -18.91
N LYS A 97 -9.44 -80.24 -19.78
CA LYS A 97 -8.43 -79.20 -19.53
C LYS A 97 -9.06 -77.84 -19.19
N ARG A 98 -10.11 -77.43 -19.91
CA ARG A 98 -10.87 -76.20 -19.60
C ARG A 98 -11.52 -76.26 -18.22
N ASN A 99 -12.16 -77.38 -17.87
CA ASN A 99 -12.75 -77.58 -16.55
C ASN A 99 -11.69 -77.53 -15.44
N ASP A 100 -10.56 -78.21 -15.61
CA ASP A 100 -9.45 -78.24 -14.66
C ASP A 100 -8.86 -76.81 -14.43
N ILE A 101 -8.78 -76.00 -15.50
CA ILE A 101 -8.42 -74.57 -15.44
C ILE A 101 -9.50 -73.75 -14.72
N CYS A 102 -10.78 -73.93 -15.06
CA CYS A 102 -11.88 -73.21 -14.41
C CYS A 102 -11.97 -73.53 -12.92
N THR A 103 -11.73 -74.78 -12.50
CA THR A 103 -11.64 -75.13 -11.07
C THR A 103 -10.46 -74.44 -10.40
N LYS A 104 -9.28 -74.42 -11.04
CA LYS A 104 -8.13 -73.70 -10.46
C LYS A 104 -8.40 -72.21 -10.31
N ILE A 105 -8.94 -71.55 -11.34
CA ILE A 105 -9.33 -70.13 -11.27
C ILE A 105 -10.38 -69.89 -10.17
N THR A 106 -11.33 -70.82 -10.00
CA THR A 106 -12.36 -70.74 -8.96
C THR A 106 -11.77 -70.86 -7.55
N ASP A 107 -10.75 -71.69 -7.36
CA ASP A 107 -10.07 -71.85 -6.07
C ASP A 107 -9.06 -70.73 -5.79
N ASP A 108 -8.28 -70.30 -6.80
CA ASP A 108 -7.42 -69.10 -6.75
C ASP A 108 -8.28 -67.84 -6.41
N LEU A 109 -9.52 -67.74 -6.93
CA LEU A 109 -10.47 -66.67 -6.58
C LEU A 109 -11.05 -66.79 -5.17
N LYS A 110 -11.33 -68.00 -4.66
CA LYS A 110 -11.76 -68.19 -3.26
C LYS A 110 -10.65 -67.80 -2.29
N GLU A 111 -9.40 -68.13 -2.58
CA GLU A 111 -8.26 -67.76 -1.75
C GLU A 111 -8.04 -66.25 -1.75
N ARG A 112 -8.14 -65.59 -2.93
CA ARG A 112 -8.16 -64.12 -3.00
C ARG A 112 -9.32 -63.49 -2.23
N LEU A 113 -10.55 -63.99 -2.37
CA LEU A 113 -11.71 -63.49 -1.62
C LEU A 113 -11.51 -63.63 -0.11
N LYS A 114 -11.01 -64.77 0.36
CA LYS A 114 -10.70 -65.02 1.77
C LYS A 114 -9.62 -64.08 2.31
N ASN A 115 -8.60 -63.76 1.51
CA ASN A 115 -7.57 -62.81 1.89
C ASN A 115 -8.10 -61.37 1.93
N ILE A 116 -8.91 -60.97 0.94
CA ILE A 116 -9.61 -59.67 0.92
C ILE A 116 -10.59 -59.56 2.11
N GLU A 117 -11.27 -60.63 2.49
CA GLU A 117 -12.09 -60.67 3.70
C GLU A 117 -11.25 -60.54 4.98
N ALA A 118 -10.05 -61.12 5.04
CA ALA A 118 -9.14 -60.95 6.18
C ALA A 118 -8.62 -59.50 6.27
N GLU A 119 -8.08 -58.97 5.18
CA GLU A 119 -7.59 -57.58 5.07
C GLU A 119 -8.70 -56.57 5.42
N ARG A 120 -9.90 -56.74 4.85
CA ARG A 120 -11.06 -55.90 5.16
C ARG A 120 -11.50 -55.99 6.63
N ASN A 121 -11.38 -57.16 7.26
CA ASN A 121 -11.67 -57.30 8.69
C ASN A 121 -10.61 -56.60 9.56
N GLU A 122 -9.32 -56.61 9.18
CA GLU A 122 -8.26 -55.86 9.88
C GLU A 122 -8.39 -54.35 9.68
N GLU A 123 -8.68 -53.89 8.45
CA GLU A 123 -9.01 -52.48 8.17
C GLU A 123 -10.26 -52.03 8.94
N GLN A 124 -11.32 -52.84 8.98
CA GLN A 124 -12.54 -52.51 9.70
C GLN A 124 -12.33 -52.52 11.23
N GLN A 125 -11.45 -53.38 11.76
CA GLN A 125 -11.06 -53.34 13.18
C GLN A 125 -10.21 -52.10 13.51
N THR A 126 -9.22 -51.75 12.69
CA THR A 126 -8.41 -50.54 12.91
C THR A 126 -9.21 -49.25 12.72
N SER A 127 -10.10 -49.20 11.72
CA SER A 127 -11.05 -48.09 11.52
C SER A 127 -12.02 -47.96 12.70
N ASN A 128 -12.61 -49.05 13.18
CA ASN A 128 -13.46 -49.02 14.38
C ASN A 128 -12.67 -48.57 15.63
N ALA A 129 -11.42 -49.02 15.81
CA ALA A 129 -10.59 -48.60 16.94
C ALA A 129 -10.24 -47.10 16.89
N GLN A 130 -9.93 -46.57 15.70
CA GLN A 130 -9.73 -45.14 15.49
C GLN A 130 -11.02 -44.33 15.71
N LEU A 131 -12.17 -44.85 15.29
CA LEU A 131 -13.47 -44.21 15.46
C LEU A 131 -13.92 -44.21 16.92
N ILE A 132 -13.64 -45.27 17.69
CA ILE A 132 -13.81 -45.31 19.14
C ILE A 132 -12.92 -44.25 19.81
N HIS A 133 -11.62 -44.22 19.53
CA HIS A 133 -10.69 -43.23 20.10
C HIS A 133 -11.06 -41.79 19.70
N LEU A 134 -11.61 -41.58 18.49
CA LEU A 134 -12.09 -40.27 18.05
C LEU A 134 -13.36 -39.86 18.81
N ASN A 135 -14.31 -40.78 19.00
CA ASN A 135 -15.52 -40.53 19.78
C ASN A 135 -15.19 -40.27 21.26
N GLU A 136 -14.28 -41.04 21.87
CA GLU A 136 -13.78 -40.78 23.22
C GLU A 136 -13.12 -39.40 23.31
N HIS A 137 -12.36 -38.98 22.29
CA HIS A 137 -11.76 -37.65 22.28
C HIS A 137 -12.81 -36.53 22.14
N ILE A 138 -13.83 -36.72 21.30
CA ILE A 138 -14.97 -35.79 21.13
C ILE A 138 -15.80 -35.70 22.42
N GLU A 139 -16.07 -36.83 23.09
CA GLU A 139 -16.81 -36.86 24.36
C GLU A 139 -16.04 -36.15 25.47
N ASN A 140 -14.72 -36.37 25.59
CA ASN A 140 -13.88 -35.63 26.52
C ASN A 140 -13.85 -34.11 26.22
N GLN A 141 -13.74 -33.71 24.95
CA GLN A 141 -13.84 -32.30 24.56
C GLN A 141 -15.22 -31.70 24.86
N GLN A 142 -16.31 -32.47 24.67
CA GLN A 142 -17.67 -32.03 24.95
C GLN A 142 -17.89 -31.82 26.46
N ILE A 143 -17.39 -32.74 27.29
CA ILE A 143 -17.37 -32.61 28.76
C ILE A 143 -16.59 -31.35 29.18
N GLU A 144 -15.41 -31.11 28.60
CA GLU A 144 -14.60 -29.91 28.89
C GLU A 144 -15.33 -28.61 28.48
N ILE A 145 -15.95 -28.60 27.29
CA ILE A 145 -16.78 -27.49 26.79
C ILE A 145 -17.96 -27.20 27.72
N ASP A 146 -18.66 -28.23 28.20
CA ASP A 146 -19.84 -28.05 29.07
C ASP A 146 -19.43 -27.64 30.51
N VAL A 147 -18.27 -28.10 31.00
CA VAL A 147 -17.63 -27.55 32.20
C VAL A 147 -17.29 -26.07 32.02
N PHE A 148 -16.74 -25.66 30.88
CA PHE A 148 -16.46 -24.25 30.60
C PHE A 148 -17.75 -23.40 30.48
N LYS A 149 -18.82 -23.91 29.87
CA LYS A 149 -20.14 -23.24 29.87
C LYS A 149 -20.67 -23.02 31.29
N ALA A 150 -20.66 -24.06 32.12
CA ALA A 150 -21.12 -23.96 33.51
C ALA A 150 -20.27 -22.97 34.33
N GLN A 151 -18.95 -22.91 34.10
CA GLN A 151 -18.08 -21.89 34.70
C GLN A 151 -18.40 -20.48 34.20
N LEU A 152 -18.65 -20.30 32.90
CA LEU A 152 -19.01 -19.02 32.29
C LEU A 152 -20.34 -18.50 32.86
N GLU A 153 -21.40 -19.31 32.83
CA GLU A 153 -22.72 -18.98 33.38
C GLU A 153 -22.64 -18.69 34.89
N SER A 154 -21.83 -19.44 35.64
CA SER A 154 -21.57 -19.16 37.06
C SER A 154 -20.77 -17.87 37.28
N SER A 155 -20.05 -17.36 36.28
CA SER A 155 -19.34 -16.09 36.32
C SER A 155 -20.23 -14.91 35.92
N GLU A 156 -21.12 -15.10 34.93
CA GLU A 156 -22.09 -14.09 34.49
C GLU A 156 -23.15 -13.83 35.55
N ASN A 157 -23.67 -14.88 36.20
CA ASN A 157 -24.62 -14.72 37.31
C ASN A 157 -23.98 -13.96 38.50
N LYS A 158 -22.71 -14.23 38.82
CA LYS A 158 -21.96 -13.47 39.85
C LYS A 158 -21.67 -12.03 39.41
N LEU A 159 -21.43 -11.79 38.13
CA LEU A 159 -21.25 -10.43 37.60
C LEU A 159 -22.57 -9.65 37.67
N LYS A 160 -23.70 -10.29 37.38
CA LYS A 160 -25.04 -9.72 37.48
C LYS A 160 -25.39 -9.39 38.94
N GLU A 161 -25.22 -10.33 39.85
CA GLU A 161 -25.38 -10.12 41.31
C GLU A 161 -24.53 -8.93 41.81
N LYS A 162 -23.25 -8.85 41.39
CA LYS A 162 -22.37 -7.71 41.74
C LYS A 162 -22.75 -6.40 41.04
N THR A 163 -23.39 -6.46 39.88
CA THR A 163 -23.91 -5.26 39.19
C THR A 163 -25.15 -4.74 39.92
N GLU A 164 -26.05 -5.63 40.35
CA GLU A 164 -27.23 -5.31 41.14
C GLU A 164 -26.85 -4.75 42.53
N GLU A 165 -25.83 -5.33 43.20
CA GLU A 165 -25.26 -4.78 44.44
C GLU A 165 -24.61 -3.40 44.23
N CYS A 166 -23.87 -3.19 43.14
CA CYS A 166 -23.33 -1.87 42.78
C CYS A 166 -24.43 -0.84 42.50
N TYR A 167 -25.53 -1.24 41.85
CA TYR A 167 -26.70 -0.36 41.65
C TYR A 167 -27.42 -0.05 42.96
N ALA A 168 -27.53 -1.02 43.88
CA ALA A 168 -28.06 -0.79 45.22
C ALA A 168 -27.18 0.20 46.00
N LEU A 169 -25.85 -0.01 46.02
CA LEU A 169 -24.91 0.90 46.69
C LEU A 169 -24.87 2.29 46.04
N LEU A 170 -25.00 2.42 44.72
CA LEU A 170 -25.12 3.71 44.05
C LEU A 170 -26.45 4.41 44.38
N LYS A 171 -27.55 3.66 44.53
CA LYS A 171 -28.85 4.19 44.94
C LYS A 171 -28.83 4.65 46.40
N GLU A 172 -28.20 3.87 47.28
CA GLU A 172 -27.98 4.19 48.70
C GLU A 172 -27.09 5.44 48.85
N ALA A 173 -25.98 5.49 48.13
CA ALA A 173 -25.06 6.63 48.11
C ALA A 173 -25.74 7.89 47.56
N ASN A 174 -26.53 7.78 46.48
CA ASN A 174 -27.28 8.90 45.92
C ASN A 174 -28.40 9.37 46.87
N PHE A 175 -29.07 8.45 47.59
CA PHE A 175 -30.03 8.80 48.64
C PHE A 175 -29.35 9.55 49.80
N CYS A 176 -28.19 9.07 50.26
CA CYS A 176 -27.41 9.76 51.28
C CYS A 176 -26.92 11.15 50.81
N PHE A 177 -26.36 11.26 49.61
CA PHE A 177 -25.86 12.53 49.07
C PHE A 177 -26.95 13.60 48.97
N ASN A 178 -28.14 13.27 48.45
CA ASN A 178 -29.23 14.23 48.31
C ASN A 178 -29.93 14.57 49.63
N ASN A 179 -29.79 13.75 50.68
CA ASN A 179 -30.41 14.01 51.99
C ASN A 179 -29.47 14.72 52.99
N PHE A 180 -28.14 14.53 52.89
CA PHE A 180 -27.18 15.11 53.83
C PHE A 180 -26.58 16.46 53.41
N PHE A 181 -26.73 16.86 52.14
CA PHE A 181 -26.25 18.16 51.64
C PHE A 181 -27.37 18.81 50.80
N ALA A 182 -27.93 19.92 51.28
CA ALA A 182 -28.99 20.63 50.56
C ALA A 182 -28.45 21.41 49.35
N SER A 183 -27.13 21.60 49.27
CA SER A 183 -26.48 22.36 48.20
C SER A 183 -25.04 21.93 47.93
N ILE A 184 -24.58 22.13 46.68
CA ILE A 184 -23.18 21.86 46.26
C ILE A 184 -22.14 22.65 47.10
N PRO A 185 -22.38 23.91 47.51
CA PRO A 185 -21.51 24.61 48.45
C PRO A 185 -21.31 23.91 49.79
N GLU A 186 -22.33 23.28 50.38
CA GLU A 186 -22.19 22.55 51.66
C GLU A 186 -21.30 21.32 51.50
N LEU A 187 -21.52 20.53 50.43
CA LEU A 187 -20.65 19.41 50.07
C LEU A 187 -19.20 19.87 49.84
N THR A 188 -19.01 21.00 49.15
CA THR A 188 -17.68 21.57 48.89
C THR A 188 -17.01 22.01 50.19
N ASN A 189 -17.75 22.64 51.09
CA ASN A 189 -17.25 23.11 52.39
C ASN A 189 -16.91 21.94 53.32
N PHE A 190 -17.74 20.88 53.34
CA PHE A 190 -17.47 19.62 54.03
C PHE A 190 -16.18 18.99 53.53
N LEU A 191 -16.02 18.81 52.21
CA LEU A 191 -14.83 18.23 51.60
C LEU A 191 -13.55 19.06 51.82
N GLN A 192 -13.67 20.39 51.90
CA GLN A 192 -12.52 21.26 52.21
C GLN A 192 -12.05 21.18 53.68
N HIS A 193 -12.94 20.83 54.60
CA HIS A 193 -12.61 20.71 56.03
C HIS A 193 -12.34 19.26 56.49
N TYR A 194 -12.62 18.25 55.66
CA TYR A 194 -12.44 16.83 56.00
C TYR A 194 -10.97 16.36 55.95
N LYS A 195 -10.16 16.84 56.90
CA LYS A 195 -8.82 16.27 57.15
C LYS A 195 -8.97 14.83 57.65
N ILE A 196 -8.32 13.90 56.94
CA ILE A 196 -8.37 12.47 57.24
C ILE A 196 -7.44 12.16 58.42
N GLU A 197 -7.93 12.37 59.65
CA GLU A 197 -7.47 11.63 60.82
C GLU A 197 -8.38 10.41 61.04
N SER A 198 -7.78 9.26 61.35
CA SER A 198 -8.46 7.96 61.29
C SER A 198 -9.55 7.84 62.39
N PRO A 199 -10.83 7.59 62.03
CA PRO A 199 -11.89 7.50 63.03
C PRO A 199 -11.69 6.32 64.00
N LYS A 200 -11.48 6.64 65.28
CA LYS A 200 -11.83 5.74 66.38
C LYS A 200 -13.32 5.83 66.68
N TYR A 201 -13.83 4.82 67.38
CA TYR A 201 -15.21 4.71 67.86
C TYR A 201 -15.72 5.93 68.64
N ILE A 202 -17.01 6.22 68.44
CA ILE A 202 -18.05 6.86 69.29
C ILE A 202 -19.30 6.80 68.38
N THR A 203 -20.40 6.06 68.60
CA THR A 203 -21.15 5.59 69.77
C THR A 203 -22.00 6.69 70.42
N GLU A 204 -23.32 6.43 70.61
CA GLU A 204 -24.32 7.23 71.34
C GLU A 204 -24.75 8.61 70.75
N VAL A 205 -25.98 9.15 70.98
CA VAL A 205 -27.35 8.56 71.11
C VAL A 205 -28.42 9.71 71.02
N GLN A 206 -29.73 9.39 70.92
CA GLN A 206 -30.92 10.31 70.87
C GLN A 206 -31.19 11.01 69.51
N SER A 207 -32.44 11.30 69.06
CA SER A 207 -33.79 10.88 69.53
C SER A 207 -34.87 11.00 68.42
N SER A 208 -35.94 10.22 68.57
CA SER A 208 -37.16 10.09 67.72
C SER A 208 -38.12 11.32 67.77
N PRO A 209 -39.35 11.34 67.20
CA PRO A 209 -40.07 10.32 66.40
C PRO A 209 -40.90 10.80 65.16
N LEU A 210 -41.40 9.86 64.32
CA LEU A 210 -42.84 9.69 63.99
C LEU A 210 -43.14 8.50 63.01
N ARG A 211 -44.23 7.79 63.32
CA ARG A 211 -45.12 6.82 62.58
C ARG A 211 -44.97 6.68 61.05
N SER A 212 -45.28 5.55 60.39
CA SER A 212 -45.65 4.15 60.74
C SER A 212 -45.63 3.27 59.45
N ARG A 213 -45.41 1.95 59.45
CA ARG A 213 -46.32 0.84 59.86
C ARG A 213 -45.58 -0.52 59.84
N ASN A 214 -45.95 -1.43 60.76
CA ASN A 214 -45.94 -2.91 60.75
C ASN A 214 -44.85 -3.66 59.92
N ASP A 215 -43.87 -4.34 60.57
CA ASP A 215 -43.88 -5.77 61.00
C ASP A 215 -43.42 -6.76 59.89
N GLN A 216 -42.53 -7.75 60.09
CA GLN A 216 -42.08 -8.43 61.32
C GLN A 216 -40.54 -8.69 61.40
N ASN A 217 -40.06 -8.83 62.64
CA ASN A 217 -38.86 -9.54 63.14
C ASN A 217 -37.85 -10.18 62.15
N SER A 218 -36.60 -9.74 62.22
CA SER A 218 -35.57 -10.51 62.95
C SER A 218 -34.40 -9.60 63.36
N GLY A 219 -34.00 -9.66 64.63
CA GLY A 219 -32.87 -8.87 65.16
C GLY A 219 -31.58 -9.70 65.16
N LEU A 220 -30.59 -9.30 64.38
CA LEU A 220 -29.24 -9.89 64.40
C LEU A 220 -28.34 -9.15 65.39
N ASN A 221 -27.49 -9.89 66.11
CA ASN A 221 -26.65 -9.35 67.17
C ASN A 221 -25.47 -8.56 66.54
N PRO A 222 -25.01 -7.42 67.09
CA PRO A 222 -23.86 -6.69 66.53
C PRO A 222 -22.57 -7.53 66.42
N GLU A 223 -22.42 -8.56 67.25
CA GLU A 223 -21.31 -9.51 67.18
C GLU A 223 -21.39 -10.41 65.93
N ASP A 224 -22.59 -10.74 65.44
CA ASP A 224 -22.78 -11.46 64.17
C ASP A 224 -22.29 -10.63 62.98
N TYR A 225 -22.50 -9.31 63.01
CA TYR A 225 -21.97 -8.40 61.99
C TYR A 225 -20.43 -8.34 62.03
N VAL A 226 -19.82 -8.29 63.22
CA VAL A 226 -18.34 -8.32 63.35
C VAL A 226 -17.79 -9.67 62.85
N SER A 227 -18.46 -10.77 63.20
CA SER A 227 -18.12 -12.12 62.73
C SER A 227 -18.23 -12.24 61.21
N ALA A 228 -19.36 -11.80 60.63
CA ALA A 228 -19.59 -11.79 59.18
C ALA A 228 -18.60 -10.89 58.42
N ILE A 229 -18.26 -9.71 58.97
CA ILE A 229 -17.24 -8.81 58.40
C ILE A 229 -15.85 -9.47 58.41
N ASN A 230 -15.50 -10.22 59.46
CA ASN A 230 -14.22 -10.94 59.50
C ASN A 230 -14.22 -12.15 58.55
N LEU A 231 -15.32 -12.90 58.46
CA LEU A 231 -15.50 -13.97 57.48
C LEU A 231 -15.46 -13.44 56.02
N LEU A 232 -15.98 -12.23 55.79
CA LEU A 232 -15.87 -11.53 54.51
C LEU A 232 -14.42 -11.10 54.21
N LYS A 233 -13.67 -10.60 55.21
CA LYS A 233 -12.24 -10.30 55.04
C LYS A 233 -11.43 -11.55 54.69
N GLU A 234 -11.69 -12.68 55.34
CA GLU A 234 -11.07 -13.96 55.00
C GLU A 234 -11.44 -14.41 53.59
N LYS A 235 -12.73 -14.42 53.22
CA LYS A 235 -13.19 -14.76 51.86
C LYS A 235 -12.60 -13.84 50.80
N VAL A 236 -12.40 -12.55 51.09
CA VAL A 236 -11.71 -11.59 50.20
C VAL A 236 -10.21 -11.89 50.11
N GLN A 237 -9.54 -12.28 51.19
CA GLN A 237 -8.14 -12.72 51.15
C GLN A 237 -7.98 -14.03 50.35
N GLN A 238 -8.82 -15.04 50.61
CA GLN A 238 -8.86 -16.28 49.85
C GLN A 238 -9.15 -16.01 48.36
N SER A 239 -10.10 -15.14 48.03
CA SER A 239 -10.36 -14.72 46.64
C SER A 239 -9.15 -14.04 45.99
N LYS A 240 -8.40 -13.20 46.73
CA LYS A 240 -7.13 -12.63 46.24
C LYS A 240 -6.05 -13.69 46.01
N ILE A 241 -5.93 -14.68 46.88
CA ILE A 241 -4.98 -15.80 46.74
C ILE A 241 -5.36 -16.66 45.51
N ILE A 242 -6.65 -16.99 45.34
CA ILE A 242 -7.15 -17.77 44.20
C ILE A 242 -6.96 -17.00 42.89
N LYS A 243 -7.29 -15.70 42.84
CA LYS A 243 -7.03 -14.84 41.66
C LYS A 243 -5.54 -14.72 41.34
N LYS A 244 -4.67 -14.71 42.35
CA LYS A 244 -3.21 -14.73 42.14
C LYS A 244 -2.76 -16.07 41.53
N LYS A 245 -3.19 -17.21 42.09
CA LYS A 245 -2.88 -18.54 41.53
C LYS A 245 -3.35 -18.68 40.08
N LEU A 246 -4.60 -18.31 39.78
CA LEU A 246 -5.13 -18.31 38.40
C LEU A 246 -4.33 -17.39 37.47
N ALA A 247 -3.85 -16.23 37.93
CA ALA A 247 -2.99 -15.36 37.12
C ALA A 247 -1.59 -15.97 36.86
N GLU A 248 -1.04 -16.69 37.84
CA GLU A 248 0.24 -17.42 37.73
C GLU A 248 0.09 -18.65 36.80
N GLU A 249 -1.04 -19.34 36.86
CA GLU A 249 -1.41 -20.49 36.02
C GLU A 249 -1.70 -20.09 34.57
N ILE A 250 -2.48 -19.03 34.34
CA ILE A 250 -2.67 -18.44 33.00
C ILE A 250 -1.33 -17.96 32.41
N LEU A 251 -0.42 -17.43 33.23
CA LEU A 251 0.92 -17.05 32.79
C LEU A 251 1.78 -18.29 32.45
N TYR A 252 1.68 -19.36 33.22
CA TYR A 252 2.33 -20.65 32.95
C TYR A 252 1.85 -21.26 31.63
N LEU A 253 0.54 -21.49 31.47
CA LEU A 253 -0.08 -22.04 30.27
C LEU A 253 0.23 -21.19 29.02
N LYS A 254 0.27 -19.86 29.16
CA LYS A 254 0.64 -18.95 28.07
C LYS A 254 2.12 -19.06 27.68
N ASN A 255 3.01 -19.36 28.63
CA ASN A 255 4.42 -19.64 28.34
C ASN A 255 4.60 -21.02 27.69
N GLU A 256 3.84 -22.02 28.13
CA GLU A 256 3.85 -23.38 27.59
C GLU A 256 3.30 -23.43 26.15
N LEU A 257 2.16 -22.81 25.88
CA LEU A 257 1.64 -22.65 24.51
C LEU A 257 2.62 -21.88 23.62
N GLN A 258 3.36 -20.90 24.18
CA GLN A 258 4.44 -20.22 23.46
C GLN A 258 5.72 -21.08 23.34
N LEU A 259 5.89 -22.18 24.08
CA LEU A 259 6.97 -23.14 23.92
C LEU A 259 6.61 -24.15 22.84
N GLN A 260 5.46 -24.82 22.99
CA GLN A 260 4.88 -25.75 22.01
C GLN A 260 4.80 -25.12 20.62
N LYS A 261 4.39 -23.84 20.51
CA LYS A 261 4.40 -23.15 19.21
C LYS A 261 5.79 -23.01 18.60
N LYS A 262 6.83 -22.74 19.39
CA LYS A 262 8.22 -22.66 18.89
C LYS A 262 8.75 -24.03 18.48
N GLU A 263 8.29 -25.10 19.13
CA GLU A 263 8.64 -26.47 18.81
C GLU A 263 7.94 -26.95 17.54
N ALA A 264 6.67 -26.58 17.35
CA ALA A 264 5.94 -26.76 16.09
C ALA A 264 6.58 -25.96 14.94
N ASP A 265 6.89 -24.67 15.16
CA ASP A 265 7.61 -23.82 14.18
C ASP A 265 8.98 -24.43 13.83
N ALA A 266 9.73 -24.95 14.80
CA ALA A 266 11.02 -25.62 14.57
C ALA A 266 10.85 -26.93 13.78
N THR A 267 9.87 -27.75 14.14
CA THR A 267 9.58 -29.03 13.47
C THR A 267 9.14 -28.80 12.02
N GLN A 268 8.28 -27.80 11.77
CA GLN A 268 7.88 -27.41 10.41
C GLN A 268 9.07 -26.95 9.57
N ASN A 269 10.01 -26.19 10.16
CA ASN A 269 11.23 -25.77 9.46
C ASN A 269 12.19 -26.94 9.20
N ASN A 270 12.31 -27.91 10.11
CA ASN A 270 13.10 -29.12 9.89
C ASN A 270 12.51 -29.95 8.73
N LEU A 271 11.22 -30.28 8.78
CA LEU A 271 10.51 -31.00 7.70
C LEU A 271 10.63 -30.28 6.35
N ARG A 272 10.60 -28.94 6.34
CA ARG A 272 10.81 -28.12 5.13
C ARG A 272 12.24 -28.19 4.60
N ASN A 273 13.23 -28.30 5.48
CA ASN A 273 14.63 -28.50 5.08
C ASN A 273 14.86 -29.92 4.55
N ASP A 274 14.28 -30.93 5.20
CA ASP A 274 14.34 -32.33 4.75
C ASP A 274 13.64 -32.53 3.40
N LEU A 275 12.47 -31.91 3.18
CA LEU A 275 11.80 -31.85 1.88
C LEU A 275 12.70 -31.23 0.80
N ASN A 276 13.41 -30.14 1.12
CA ASN A 276 14.33 -29.48 0.18
C ASN A 276 15.58 -30.32 -0.10
N ASN A 277 16.09 -31.05 0.90
CA ASN A 277 17.23 -31.96 0.73
C ASN A 277 16.82 -33.20 -0.08
N CYS A 278 15.66 -33.79 0.20
CA CYS A 278 15.09 -34.89 -0.58
C CYS A 278 14.87 -34.47 -2.04
N LYS A 279 14.32 -33.28 -2.30
CA LYS A 279 14.21 -32.73 -3.68
C LYS A 279 15.57 -32.59 -4.38
N LYS A 280 16.61 -32.11 -3.68
CA LYS A 280 17.98 -32.07 -4.25
C LYS A 280 18.52 -33.47 -4.56
N GLN A 281 18.27 -34.45 -3.68
CA GLN A 281 18.69 -35.83 -3.86
C GLN A 281 17.97 -36.50 -5.03
N CYS A 282 16.64 -36.33 -5.15
CA CYS A 282 15.87 -36.78 -6.31
C CYS A 282 16.37 -36.15 -7.61
N ASN A 283 16.65 -34.84 -7.63
CA ASN A 283 17.23 -34.17 -8.80
C ASN A 283 18.63 -34.72 -9.15
N SER A 284 19.47 -35.03 -8.14
CA SER A 284 20.78 -35.63 -8.37
C SER A 284 20.67 -37.04 -8.96
N ILE A 285 19.76 -37.86 -8.45
CA ILE A 285 19.49 -39.22 -8.95
C ILE A 285 18.86 -39.15 -10.36
N GLN A 286 18.06 -38.13 -10.65
CA GLN A 286 17.48 -37.90 -11.97
C GLN A 286 18.58 -37.56 -13.00
N ILE A 287 19.49 -36.65 -12.66
CA ILE A 287 20.64 -36.29 -13.51
C ILE A 287 21.56 -37.51 -13.72
N GLU A 288 21.81 -38.31 -12.68
CA GLU A 288 22.60 -39.56 -12.78
C GLU A 288 21.92 -40.59 -13.71
N LYS A 289 20.59 -40.74 -13.63
CA LYS A 289 19.81 -41.58 -14.56
C LYS A 289 19.84 -41.05 -15.99
N GLU A 290 19.68 -39.74 -16.21
CA GLU A 290 19.73 -39.12 -17.54
C GLU A 290 21.11 -39.29 -18.18
N GLN A 291 22.19 -39.06 -17.43
CA GLN A 291 23.54 -39.36 -17.87
C GLN A 291 23.71 -40.85 -18.22
N LYS A 292 23.17 -41.76 -17.39
CA LYS A 292 23.27 -43.20 -17.66
C LYS A 292 22.45 -43.66 -18.85
N ILE A 293 21.32 -43.03 -19.12
CA ILE A 293 20.53 -43.24 -20.34
C ILE A 293 21.35 -42.83 -21.56
N SER A 294 21.94 -41.63 -21.58
CA SER A 294 22.77 -41.18 -22.71
C SER A 294 24.04 -42.02 -22.93
N GLU A 295 24.66 -42.55 -21.87
CA GLU A 295 25.73 -43.55 -22.01
C GLU A 295 25.25 -44.84 -22.68
N LEU A 296 24.07 -45.34 -22.28
CA LEU A 296 23.48 -46.57 -22.82
C LEU A 296 22.99 -46.39 -24.26
N GLU A 297 22.44 -45.22 -24.61
CA GLU A 297 22.07 -44.83 -25.97
C GLU A 297 23.30 -44.77 -26.89
N SER A 298 24.38 -44.12 -26.44
CA SER A 298 25.65 -44.06 -27.18
C SER A 298 26.24 -45.47 -27.38
N SER A 299 26.21 -46.32 -26.34
CA SER A 299 26.64 -47.71 -26.43
C SER A 299 25.78 -48.53 -27.40
N ASN A 300 24.45 -48.34 -27.38
CA ASN A 300 23.52 -48.97 -28.32
C ASN A 300 23.79 -48.54 -29.77
N GLN A 301 24.08 -47.26 -30.02
CA GLN A 301 24.44 -46.79 -31.37
C GLN A 301 25.72 -47.48 -31.87
N ILE A 302 26.77 -47.54 -31.03
CA ILE A 302 28.02 -48.23 -31.35
C ILE A 302 27.80 -49.75 -31.61
N LEU A 303 26.84 -50.37 -30.91
CA LEU A 303 26.45 -51.77 -31.16
C LEU A 303 25.65 -51.93 -32.46
N GLN A 304 24.73 -51.02 -32.79
CA GLN A 304 24.02 -51.02 -34.08
C GLN A 304 24.98 -50.84 -35.26
N ASP A 305 25.94 -49.93 -35.16
CA ASP A 305 26.95 -49.70 -36.19
C ASP A 305 27.86 -50.93 -36.39
N LYS A 306 28.20 -51.64 -35.30
CA LYS A 306 28.90 -52.94 -35.37
C LYS A 306 28.05 -54.05 -35.99
N ILE A 307 26.77 -54.15 -35.63
CA ILE A 307 25.84 -55.12 -36.22
C ILE A 307 25.68 -54.86 -37.72
N LYS A 308 25.63 -53.59 -38.14
CA LYS A 308 25.61 -53.20 -39.55
C LYS A 308 26.85 -53.67 -40.29
N MET A 309 28.06 -53.35 -39.80
CA MET A 309 29.31 -53.83 -40.39
C MET A 309 29.41 -55.37 -40.44
N LEU A 310 28.92 -56.08 -39.42
CA LEU A 310 28.86 -57.54 -39.45
C LEU A 310 27.88 -58.06 -40.52
N ASN A 311 26.68 -57.48 -40.61
CA ASN A 311 25.71 -57.82 -41.66
C ASN A 311 26.23 -57.53 -43.08
N ASP A 312 27.03 -56.48 -43.27
CA ASP A 312 27.66 -56.15 -44.55
C ASP A 312 28.78 -57.16 -44.94
N THR A 313 29.43 -57.82 -43.96
CA THR A 313 30.48 -58.83 -44.21
C THR A 313 29.96 -60.27 -44.36
N ILE A 314 28.79 -60.60 -43.81
CA ILE A 314 28.19 -61.95 -43.91
C ILE A 314 27.96 -62.43 -45.36
N PRO A 315 27.47 -61.60 -46.32
CA PRO A 315 27.35 -61.98 -47.72
C PRO A 315 28.68 -62.40 -48.35
N ILE A 316 29.76 -61.67 -48.06
CA ILE A 316 31.11 -61.91 -48.60
C ILE A 316 31.63 -63.28 -48.12
N LEU A 317 31.42 -63.62 -46.85
CA LEU A 317 31.79 -64.93 -46.31
C LEU A 317 30.93 -66.08 -46.86
N LYS A 318 29.62 -65.87 -47.06
CA LYS A 318 28.74 -66.89 -47.67
C LYS A 318 29.10 -67.18 -49.13
N GLN A 319 29.50 -66.15 -49.89
CA GLN A 319 29.91 -66.32 -51.28
C GLN A 319 31.17 -67.18 -51.41
N ASN A 320 32.10 -67.10 -50.45
CA ASN A 320 33.33 -67.91 -50.43
C ASN A 320 33.13 -69.36 -49.96
N LEU A 321 32.05 -69.69 -49.24
CA LEU A 321 31.85 -71.04 -48.68
C LEU A 321 31.16 -72.02 -49.64
N THR A 322 30.41 -71.51 -50.62
CA THR A 322 29.60 -72.32 -51.56
C THR A 322 30.46 -73.09 -52.58
N SER A 323 31.76 -72.84 -52.66
CA SER A 323 32.64 -73.32 -53.73
C SER A 323 33.31 -74.70 -53.52
N SER A 324 33.06 -75.40 -52.40
CA SER A 324 34.12 -76.25 -51.81
C SER A 324 33.83 -77.72 -51.46
N ILE A 325 32.60 -78.27 -51.61
CA ILE A 325 32.30 -79.65 -51.11
C ILE A 325 31.43 -80.48 -52.07
N SER A 326 31.87 -81.72 -52.39
CA SER A 326 31.10 -82.81 -53.01
C SER A 326 31.83 -84.16 -52.91
N LEU A 327 31.08 -85.29 -53.00
CA LEU A 327 31.53 -86.73 -52.94
C LEU A 327 31.98 -87.21 -51.53
N GLN A 328 31.95 -88.50 -51.14
CA GLN A 328 31.81 -89.80 -51.86
C GLN A 328 30.99 -90.87 -51.05
N LYS A 329 31.06 -92.21 -51.35
CA LYS A 329 29.94 -93.17 -51.08
C LYS A 329 30.30 -94.69 -50.88
N ILE A 330 29.55 -95.39 -49.98
CA ILE A 330 29.14 -96.84 -49.79
C ILE A 330 30.11 -98.07 -49.97
N ASP A 331 29.90 -99.19 -49.22
CA ASP A 331 29.47 -100.57 -49.68
C ASP A 331 29.77 -101.78 -48.72
N GLN A 332 29.45 -103.05 -49.10
CA GLN A 332 29.40 -104.30 -48.26
C GLN A 332 30.18 -105.51 -48.91
N PRO A 333 29.86 -106.87 -48.92
CA PRO A 333 28.74 -107.72 -48.41
C PRO A 333 29.06 -109.18 -47.88
N SER A 334 27.99 -109.95 -47.54
CA SER A 334 27.69 -111.40 -47.79
C SER A 334 28.26 -112.66 -47.03
N GLU A 335 27.30 -113.43 -46.47
CA GLU A 335 26.99 -114.89 -46.66
C GLU A 335 27.86 -116.05 -46.14
N GLU A 336 29.19 -115.97 -45.94
CA GLU A 336 29.88 -117.03 -45.15
C GLU A 336 29.34 -117.07 -43.70
N GLU A 337 28.67 -115.98 -43.34
CA GLU A 337 27.85 -115.79 -42.16
C GLU A 337 26.72 -116.83 -41.98
N ILE A 338 26.25 -117.64 -42.95
CA ILE A 338 24.96 -118.37 -42.79
C ILE A 338 24.92 -119.41 -41.64
N GLU A 339 25.94 -120.25 -41.44
CA GLU A 339 25.92 -121.22 -40.32
C GLU A 339 26.44 -120.61 -39.01
N SER A 340 27.36 -119.64 -39.12
CA SER A 340 27.65 -118.68 -38.06
C SER A 340 26.35 -118.01 -37.59
N MET A 341 25.43 -117.68 -38.51
CA MET A 341 24.11 -117.14 -38.27
C MET A 341 23.15 -118.15 -37.68
N LYS A 342 23.44 -119.44 -37.48
CA LYS A 342 22.56 -120.27 -36.61
C LYS A 342 22.90 -120.09 -35.13
N THR A 343 24.18 -120.10 -34.76
CA THR A 343 24.63 -119.75 -33.41
C THR A 343 24.42 -118.26 -33.14
N MET A 344 24.77 -117.41 -34.11
CA MET A 344 24.55 -115.97 -34.10
C MET A 344 23.09 -115.58 -34.35
N ILE A 345 22.16 -116.40 -34.86
CA ILE A 345 20.71 -116.14 -34.70
C ILE A 345 20.25 -116.51 -33.29
N ASN A 346 20.79 -117.53 -32.63
CA ASN A 346 20.47 -117.77 -31.22
C ASN A 346 21.02 -116.65 -30.32
N ASP A 347 22.24 -116.18 -30.56
CA ASP A 347 22.81 -115.05 -29.84
C ASP A 347 22.26 -113.70 -30.31
N LEU A 348 21.91 -113.51 -31.59
CA LEU A 348 21.10 -112.37 -32.03
C LEU A 348 19.69 -112.46 -31.48
N GLN A 349 19.08 -113.62 -31.22
CA GLN A 349 17.77 -113.73 -30.56
C GLN A 349 17.87 -113.46 -29.06
N ASN A 350 18.93 -113.91 -28.39
CA ASN A 350 19.19 -113.54 -27.00
C ASN A 350 19.56 -112.06 -26.88
N ASN A 351 20.29 -111.52 -27.85
CA ASN A 351 20.57 -110.09 -27.97
C ASN A 351 19.36 -109.31 -28.49
N LEU A 352 18.39 -109.91 -29.20
CA LEU A 352 17.10 -109.32 -29.59
C LEU A 352 16.16 -109.33 -28.39
N LYS A 353 16.22 -110.34 -27.50
CA LYS A 353 15.52 -110.33 -26.21
C LYS A 353 16.12 -109.25 -25.30
N LYS A 354 17.46 -109.19 -25.16
CA LYS A 354 18.16 -108.11 -24.42
C LYS A 354 17.92 -106.73 -25.05
N ALA A 355 17.91 -106.63 -26.37
CA ALA A 355 17.67 -105.38 -27.11
C ALA A 355 16.20 -105.00 -27.10
N ALA A 356 15.25 -105.93 -27.12
CA ALA A 356 13.84 -105.66 -26.85
C ALA A 356 13.62 -105.26 -25.39
N HIS A 357 14.42 -105.76 -24.44
CA HIS A 357 14.43 -105.29 -23.06
C HIS A 357 15.05 -103.88 -22.93
N LYS A 358 16.16 -103.59 -23.63
CA LYS A 358 16.73 -102.23 -23.72
C LYS A 358 15.80 -101.26 -24.45
N ASN A 359 15.16 -101.67 -25.54
CA ASN A 359 14.20 -100.90 -26.34
C ASN A 359 12.88 -100.73 -25.58
N SER A 360 12.45 -101.70 -24.76
CA SER A 360 11.38 -101.54 -23.76
C SER A 360 11.75 -100.49 -22.70
N LYS A 361 12.97 -100.55 -22.14
CA LYS A 361 13.47 -99.53 -21.21
C LYS A 361 13.61 -98.15 -21.87
N LEU A 362 14.11 -98.08 -23.11
CA LEU A 362 14.25 -96.84 -23.88
C LEU A 362 12.89 -96.29 -24.29
N LYS A 363 11.92 -97.11 -24.71
CA LYS A 363 10.54 -96.66 -24.95
C LYS A 363 9.86 -96.16 -23.68
N LYS A 364 10.14 -96.75 -22.52
CA LYS A 364 9.70 -96.21 -21.22
C LYS A 364 10.40 -94.90 -20.87
N HIS A 365 11.70 -94.77 -21.15
CA HIS A 365 12.46 -93.53 -20.89
C HIS A 365 12.06 -92.41 -21.86
N ILE A 366 11.85 -92.69 -23.14
CA ILE A 366 11.29 -91.79 -24.14
C ILE A 366 9.85 -91.41 -23.75
N ALA A 367 9.03 -92.34 -23.24
CA ALA A 367 7.71 -91.99 -22.71
C ALA A 367 7.78 -91.11 -21.44
N SER A 368 8.84 -91.23 -20.64
CA SER A 368 9.13 -90.32 -19.53
C SER A 368 9.50 -88.93 -20.08
N LEU A 369 10.53 -88.85 -20.93
CA LEU A 369 11.01 -87.62 -21.58
C LEU A 369 9.93 -86.89 -22.39
N VAL A 370 9.00 -87.62 -23.04
CA VAL A 370 7.86 -87.05 -23.76
C VAL A 370 6.78 -86.53 -22.81
N ASN A 371 6.61 -87.12 -21.62
CA ASN A 371 5.74 -86.56 -20.58
C ASN A 371 6.41 -85.37 -19.86
N GLU A 372 7.73 -85.40 -19.68
CA GLU A 372 8.54 -84.30 -19.13
C GLU A 372 8.50 -83.10 -20.09
N LEU A 373 8.85 -83.26 -21.37
CA LEU A 373 8.69 -82.23 -22.40
C LEU A 373 7.28 -81.65 -22.48
N LYS A 374 6.25 -82.49 -22.28
CA LYS A 374 4.85 -82.07 -22.32
C LYS A 374 4.40 -81.33 -21.05
N ASN A 375 5.07 -81.57 -19.92
CA ASN A 375 4.95 -80.73 -18.73
C ASN A 375 5.70 -79.41 -18.95
N ASP A 376 6.89 -79.43 -19.54
CA ASP A 376 7.68 -78.22 -19.85
C ASP A 376 6.96 -77.31 -20.86
N GLU A 377 6.33 -77.87 -21.90
CA GLU A 377 5.42 -77.15 -22.80
C GLU A 377 4.24 -76.50 -22.05
N GLN A 378 3.69 -77.20 -21.05
CA GLN A 378 2.59 -76.69 -20.24
C GLN A 378 3.05 -75.58 -19.26
N ILE A 379 4.26 -75.72 -18.69
CA ILE A 379 4.89 -74.71 -17.83
C ILE A 379 5.24 -73.46 -18.66
N GLN A 380 5.80 -73.62 -19.87
CA GLN A 380 6.03 -72.51 -20.78
C GLN A 380 4.72 -71.81 -21.17
N ALA A 381 3.63 -72.55 -21.39
CA ALA A 381 2.32 -71.97 -21.67
C ALA A 381 1.76 -71.18 -20.47
N GLN A 382 1.95 -71.66 -19.23
CA GLN A 382 1.58 -70.93 -18.02
C GLN A 382 2.42 -69.66 -17.84
N MET A 383 3.75 -69.78 -17.86
CA MET A 383 4.67 -68.63 -17.75
C MET A 383 4.42 -67.58 -18.84
N LYS A 384 4.04 -67.98 -20.06
CA LYS A 384 3.71 -67.05 -21.15
C LYS A 384 2.39 -66.32 -20.93
N ASN A 385 1.40 -66.96 -20.32
CA ASN A 385 0.15 -66.31 -19.93
C ASN A 385 0.39 -65.35 -18.75
N GLU A 386 1.10 -65.79 -17.72
CA GLU A 386 1.49 -64.99 -16.55
C GLU A 386 2.29 -63.75 -16.98
N MET A 387 3.27 -63.89 -17.89
CA MET A 387 3.98 -62.77 -18.53
C MET A 387 3.04 -61.80 -19.27
N SER A 388 2.01 -62.30 -19.95
CA SER A 388 1.05 -61.45 -20.66
C SER A 388 0.11 -60.69 -19.72
N GLU A 389 -0.29 -61.30 -18.60
CA GLU A 389 -1.08 -60.66 -17.54
C GLU A 389 -0.23 -59.63 -16.78
N MET A 390 1.02 -59.96 -16.44
CA MET A 390 2.00 -59.01 -15.89
C MET A 390 2.24 -57.82 -16.82
N GLN A 391 2.37 -58.03 -18.15
CA GLN A 391 2.47 -56.93 -19.11
C GLN A 391 1.23 -56.03 -19.12
N LYS A 392 0.02 -56.60 -19.10
CA LYS A 392 -1.23 -55.83 -19.02
C LYS A 392 -1.33 -55.03 -17.72
N SER A 393 -0.94 -55.64 -16.59
CA SER A 393 -0.91 -54.95 -15.30
C SER A 393 0.11 -53.80 -15.28
N ASN A 394 1.31 -54.00 -15.83
CA ASN A 394 2.31 -52.93 -15.96
C ASN A 394 1.85 -51.80 -16.89
N LEU A 395 1.12 -52.09 -17.96
CA LEU A 395 0.51 -51.04 -18.80
C LEU A 395 -0.55 -50.26 -17.99
N SER A 396 -1.45 -50.96 -17.29
CA SER A 396 -2.44 -50.32 -16.42
C SER A 396 -1.81 -49.44 -15.34
N PHE A 397 -0.74 -49.90 -14.68
CA PHE A 397 0.01 -49.10 -13.70
C PHE A 397 0.78 -47.94 -14.34
N SER A 398 1.23 -48.06 -15.60
CA SER A 398 1.85 -46.97 -16.35
C SER A 398 0.83 -45.87 -16.71
N ASP A 399 -0.38 -46.26 -17.10
CA ASP A 399 -1.47 -45.33 -17.41
C ASP A 399 -1.96 -44.63 -16.13
N GLU A 400 -2.06 -45.35 -15.01
CA GLU A 400 -2.38 -44.79 -13.70
C GLU A 400 -1.27 -43.86 -13.16
N PHE A 401 0.00 -44.26 -13.28
CA PHE A 401 1.14 -43.44 -12.86
C PHE A 401 1.29 -42.16 -13.69
N THR A 402 1.01 -42.21 -15.01
CA THR A 402 1.00 -41.01 -15.85
C THR A 402 -0.17 -40.10 -15.52
N LYS A 403 -1.37 -40.64 -15.23
CA LYS A 403 -2.50 -39.86 -14.72
C LYS A 403 -2.18 -39.15 -13.40
N ILE A 404 -1.64 -39.87 -12.41
CA ILE A 404 -1.18 -39.30 -11.13
C ILE A 404 -0.07 -38.25 -11.35
N THR A 405 0.80 -38.45 -12.34
CA THR A 405 1.87 -37.48 -12.67
C THR A 405 1.29 -36.16 -13.17
N LEU A 406 0.30 -36.21 -14.08
CA LEU A 406 -0.41 -35.03 -14.58
C LEU A 406 -1.16 -34.30 -13.45
N GLU A 407 -1.96 -35.03 -12.67
CA GLU A 407 -2.73 -34.48 -11.54
C GLU A 407 -1.82 -33.81 -10.49
N LYS A 408 -0.64 -34.38 -10.24
CA LYS A 408 0.42 -33.79 -9.39
C LYS A 408 0.99 -32.50 -9.99
N ASP A 409 1.13 -32.40 -11.32
CA ASP A 409 1.67 -31.20 -11.99
C ASP A 409 0.61 -30.09 -12.10
N ASP A 410 -0.67 -30.42 -12.31
CA ASP A 410 -1.79 -29.47 -12.20
C ASP A 410 -1.88 -28.87 -10.80
N LEU A 411 -1.81 -29.69 -9.75
CA LEU A 411 -1.75 -29.22 -8.35
C LEU A 411 -0.51 -28.35 -8.08
N LEU A 412 0.63 -28.61 -8.72
CA LEU A 412 1.82 -27.75 -8.63
C LEU A 412 1.59 -26.40 -9.32
N MET A 413 0.88 -26.35 -10.45
CA MET A 413 0.48 -25.10 -11.10
C MET A 413 -0.53 -24.32 -10.26
N GLU A 414 -1.52 -24.98 -9.65
CA GLU A 414 -2.45 -24.33 -8.73
C GLU A 414 -1.71 -23.71 -7.53
N ILE A 415 -0.82 -24.47 -6.89
CA ILE A 415 0.01 -23.98 -5.76
C ILE A 415 0.87 -22.77 -6.17
N GLN A 416 1.41 -22.73 -7.39
CA GLN A 416 2.10 -21.54 -7.91
C GLN A 416 1.16 -20.35 -8.10
N SER A 417 -0.05 -20.58 -8.62
CA SER A 417 -1.07 -19.52 -8.79
C SER A 417 -1.51 -18.92 -7.45
N LEU A 418 -1.77 -19.77 -6.44
CA LEU A 418 -2.18 -19.37 -5.09
C LEU A 418 -1.05 -18.61 -4.39
N LYS A 419 0.20 -19.09 -4.51
CA LYS A 419 1.38 -18.38 -3.99
C LYS A 419 1.56 -16.99 -4.62
N THR A 420 1.25 -16.85 -5.92
CA THR A 420 1.30 -15.57 -6.63
C THR A 420 0.20 -14.62 -6.15
N LYS A 421 -1.03 -15.11 -5.96
CA LYS A 421 -2.13 -14.35 -5.33
C LYS A 421 -1.77 -13.88 -3.91
N ILE A 422 -1.16 -14.74 -3.09
CA ILE A 422 -0.71 -14.37 -1.73
C ILE A 422 0.30 -13.21 -1.81
N GLN A 423 1.29 -13.26 -2.70
CA GLN A 423 2.27 -12.18 -2.87
C GLN A 423 1.64 -10.87 -3.35
N GLN A 424 0.59 -10.92 -4.18
CA GLN A 424 -0.19 -9.74 -4.57
C GLN A 424 -0.93 -9.14 -3.37
N ILE A 425 -1.61 -9.97 -2.57
CA ILE A 425 -2.33 -9.55 -1.35
C ILE A 425 -1.36 -8.95 -0.30
N GLU A 426 -0.18 -9.55 -0.12
CA GLU A 426 0.88 -9.01 0.76
C GLU A 426 1.35 -7.61 0.28
N ALA A 427 1.52 -7.42 -1.03
CA ALA A 427 1.91 -6.14 -1.62
C ALA A 427 0.80 -5.07 -1.49
N GLU A 428 -0.46 -5.45 -1.71
CA GLU A 428 -1.63 -4.58 -1.49
C GLU A 428 -1.76 -4.18 -0.01
N GLN A 429 -1.62 -5.14 0.91
CA GLN A 429 -1.66 -4.88 2.35
C GLN A 429 -0.52 -3.94 2.78
N ALA A 430 0.71 -4.15 2.25
CA ALA A 430 1.83 -3.25 2.49
C ALA A 430 1.58 -1.83 1.96
N ASN A 431 0.88 -1.69 0.83
CA ASN A 431 0.49 -0.38 0.29
C ASN A 431 -0.64 0.28 1.10
N LEU A 432 -1.66 -0.47 1.52
CA LEU A 432 -2.70 0.02 2.43
C LEU A 432 -2.12 0.50 3.77
N ILE A 433 -1.10 -0.18 4.31
CA ILE A 433 -0.37 0.25 5.51
C ILE A 433 0.36 1.59 5.27
N LYS A 434 1.02 1.79 4.12
CA LYS A 434 1.64 3.09 3.75
C LYS A 434 0.58 4.20 3.66
N THR A 435 -0.54 3.93 3.00
CA THR A 435 -1.65 4.88 2.83
C THR A 435 -2.27 5.26 4.17
N ASN A 436 -2.55 4.29 5.04
CA ASN A 436 -3.04 4.55 6.40
C ASN A 436 -2.06 5.35 7.25
N LYS A 437 -0.75 5.12 7.12
CA LYS A 437 0.26 5.95 7.78
C LYS A 437 0.19 7.40 7.28
N HIS A 438 0.21 7.62 5.97
CA HIS A 438 0.13 8.95 5.37
C HIS A 438 -1.18 9.69 5.71
N LEU A 439 -2.31 8.97 5.76
CA LEU A 439 -3.59 9.53 6.25
C LEU A 439 -3.52 9.92 7.72
N LYS A 440 -2.91 9.10 8.58
CA LYS A 440 -2.70 9.41 10.00
C LYS A 440 -1.78 10.62 10.19
N ASP A 441 -0.71 10.72 9.40
CA ASP A 441 0.21 11.86 9.41
C ASP A 441 -0.52 13.15 8.95
N LYS A 442 -1.42 13.07 7.95
CA LYS A 442 -2.32 14.19 7.59
C LYS A 442 -3.31 14.56 8.70
N VAL A 443 -3.94 13.60 9.36
CA VAL A 443 -4.86 13.84 10.48
C VAL A 443 -4.14 14.55 11.64
N ASN A 444 -2.91 14.14 11.95
CA ASN A 444 -2.07 14.82 12.95
C ASN A 444 -1.78 16.27 12.56
N ASN A 445 -1.48 16.55 11.29
CA ASN A 445 -1.26 17.91 10.80
C ASN A 445 -2.55 18.76 10.91
N TYR A 446 -3.70 18.26 10.47
CA TYR A 446 -4.97 18.97 10.63
C TYR A 446 -5.33 19.20 12.11
N HIS A 447 -4.99 18.28 13.01
CA HIS A 447 -5.17 18.48 14.45
C HIS A 447 -4.27 19.59 15.00
N ASN A 448 -3.00 19.66 14.57
CA ASN A 448 -2.08 20.72 14.93
C ASN A 448 -2.55 22.09 14.40
N ASP A 449 -3.05 22.16 13.17
CA ASP A 449 -3.54 23.41 12.57
C ASP A 449 -4.87 23.86 13.20
N LEU A 450 -5.75 22.92 13.57
CA LEU A 450 -6.96 23.21 14.35
C LEU A 450 -6.63 23.67 15.78
N SER A 451 -5.55 23.18 16.38
CA SER A 451 -5.02 23.68 17.66
C SER A 451 -4.53 25.14 17.54
N LYS A 452 -3.73 25.46 16.52
CA LYS A 452 -3.32 26.84 16.20
C LYS A 452 -4.54 27.75 15.95
N ALA A 453 -5.54 27.26 15.20
CA ALA A 453 -6.77 28.01 14.93
C ALA A 453 -7.54 28.35 16.21
N ARG A 454 -7.63 27.43 17.17
CA ARG A 454 -8.22 27.68 18.50
C ARG A 454 -7.44 28.69 19.33
N ILE A 455 -6.10 28.63 19.30
CA ILE A 455 -5.24 29.62 19.98
C ILE A 455 -5.44 31.01 19.37
N ASN A 456 -5.47 31.11 18.04
CA ASN A 456 -5.74 32.35 17.32
C ASN A 456 -7.16 32.89 17.60
N GLN A 457 -8.17 32.01 17.61
CA GLN A 457 -9.55 32.36 17.97
C GLN A 457 -9.62 32.96 19.39
N SER A 458 -9.05 32.29 20.40
CA SER A 458 -9.03 32.80 21.77
C SER A 458 -8.25 34.13 21.88
N THR A 459 -7.19 34.30 21.09
CA THR A 459 -6.44 35.57 21.02
C THR A 459 -7.30 36.71 20.42
N LEU A 460 -8.08 36.42 19.38
CA LEU A 460 -9.02 37.37 18.77
C LEU A 460 -10.22 37.68 19.69
N GLU A 461 -10.77 36.69 20.38
CA GLU A 461 -11.83 36.88 21.39
C GLU A 461 -11.34 37.79 22.53
N ASN A 462 -10.12 37.59 23.01
CA ASN A 462 -9.49 38.48 24.00
C ASN A 462 -9.26 39.90 23.45
N LEU A 463 -8.86 40.05 22.18
CA LEU A 463 -8.71 41.36 21.53
C LEU A 463 -10.06 42.08 21.41
N VAL A 464 -11.10 41.39 20.96
CA VAL A 464 -12.47 41.94 20.84
C VAL A 464 -13.04 42.30 22.20
N ASN A 465 -12.81 41.49 23.23
CA ASN A 465 -13.21 41.83 24.61
C ASN A 465 -12.49 43.07 25.13
N LYS A 466 -11.19 43.23 24.84
CA LYS A 466 -10.44 44.46 25.17
C LYS A 466 -11.00 45.67 24.43
N GLN A 467 -11.20 45.58 23.12
CA GLN A 467 -11.78 46.66 22.31
C GLN A 467 -13.20 47.03 22.78
N LYS A 468 -14.01 46.06 23.19
CA LYS A 468 -15.34 46.31 23.76
C LYS A 468 -15.27 47.08 25.09
N SER A 469 -14.29 46.78 25.94
CA SER A 469 -14.03 47.54 27.17
C SER A 469 -13.57 48.97 26.87
N GLU A 470 -12.68 49.13 25.89
CA GLU A 470 -12.14 50.42 25.45
C GLU A 470 -13.23 51.31 24.82
N ILE A 471 -14.09 50.73 23.98
CA ILE A 471 -15.29 51.41 23.44
C ILE A 471 -16.24 51.82 24.57
N SER A 472 -16.43 51.01 25.62
CA SER A 472 -17.25 51.40 26.78
C SER A 472 -16.66 52.62 27.48
N MET A 473 -15.36 52.61 27.79
CA MET A 473 -14.67 53.73 28.44
C MET A 473 -14.72 55.02 27.58
N LEU A 474 -14.62 54.89 26.26
CA LEU A 474 -14.79 56.02 25.33
C LEU A 474 -16.24 56.52 25.29
N LEU A 475 -17.24 55.64 25.43
CA LEU A 475 -18.64 56.01 25.52
C LEU A 475 -18.93 56.76 26.83
N ASP A 476 -18.40 56.28 27.95
CA ASP A 476 -18.54 56.91 29.28
C ASP A 476 -17.83 58.29 29.31
N SER A 477 -16.65 58.38 28.69
CA SER A 477 -15.93 59.64 28.50
C SER A 477 -16.71 60.62 27.59
N LYS A 478 -17.31 60.14 26.49
CA LYS A 478 -18.20 60.94 25.63
C LYS A 478 -19.42 61.44 26.40
N ASN A 479 -20.08 60.60 27.18
CA ASN A 479 -21.24 60.97 28.00
C ASN A 479 -20.85 62.05 29.03
N THR A 480 -19.68 61.90 29.67
CA THR A 480 -19.10 62.91 30.58
C THR A 480 -18.85 64.24 29.86
N MET A 481 -18.25 64.22 28.66
CA MET A 481 -18.02 65.43 27.85
C MET A 481 -19.33 66.09 27.39
N GLU A 482 -20.35 65.31 27.02
CA GLU A 482 -21.68 65.85 26.72
C GLU A 482 -22.33 66.54 27.94
N GLU A 483 -22.14 66.02 29.15
CA GLU A 483 -22.62 66.66 30.37
C GLU A 483 -21.85 67.95 30.68
N MET A 484 -20.52 67.95 30.51
CA MET A 484 -19.70 69.17 30.60
C MET A 484 -20.16 70.23 29.60
N ILE A 485 -20.40 69.87 28.33
CA ILE A 485 -20.91 70.78 27.30
C ILE A 485 -22.33 71.28 27.65
N LYS A 486 -23.22 70.42 28.16
CA LYS A 486 -24.56 70.82 28.63
C LYS A 486 -24.47 71.83 29.78
N ASN A 487 -23.48 71.71 30.66
CA ASN A 487 -23.27 72.65 31.77
C ASN A 487 -22.56 73.95 31.34
N GLN A 488 -21.60 73.89 30.42
CA GLN A 488 -21.02 75.07 29.77
C GLN A 488 -22.09 75.88 29.03
N ASN A 489 -22.97 75.23 28.27
CA ASN A 489 -24.07 75.89 27.56
C ASN A 489 -25.13 76.52 28.50
N LYS A 490 -25.28 76.05 29.75
CA LYS A 490 -26.06 76.76 30.78
C LYS A 490 -25.34 78.03 31.24
N ALA A 491 -24.06 77.91 31.59
CA ALA A 491 -23.24 79.03 32.04
C ALA A 491 -23.11 80.13 30.96
N ILE A 492 -23.02 79.76 29.69
CA ILE A 492 -23.07 80.70 28.56
C ILE A 492 -24.41 81.43 28.55
N LYS A 493 -25.55 80.74 28.66
CA LYS A 493 -26.87 81.39 28.73
C LYS A 493 -27.06 82.30 29.95
N GLU A 494 -26.46 81.94 31.09
CA GLU A 494 -26.44 82.81 32.27
C GLU A 494 -25.58 84.07 32.07
N ILE A 495 -24.58 84.01 31.18
CA ILE A 495 -23.76 85.17 30.77
C ILE A 495 -24.48 85.99 29.69
N GLU A 496 -25.11 85.35 28.70
CA GLU A 496 -25.95 86.00 27.67
C GLU A 496 -27.08 86.81 28.31
N ASN A 497 -27.78 86.24 29.30
CA ASN A 497 -28.81 86.96 30.07
C ASN A 497 -28.23 88.19 30.79
N LYS A 498 -27.08 88.07 31.47
CA LYS A 498 -26.43 89.21 32.14
C LYS A 498 -25.99 90.29 31.16
N PHE A 499 -25.56 89.92 29.96
CA PHE A 499 -25.27 90.88 28.89
C PHE A 499 -26.55 91.57 28.39
N ALA A 500 -27.67 90.86 28.28
CA ALA A 500 -28.95 91.46 27.93
C ALA A 500 -29.46 92.45 29.01
N ASP A 501 -29.34 92.08 30.28
CA ASP A 501 -29.64 92.96 31.43
C ASP A 501 -28.77 94.24 31.38
N GLN A 502 -27.46 94.09 31.14
CA GLN A 502 -26.53 95.21 31.00
C GLN A 502 -26.76 96.06 29.75
N ASP A 503 -27.18 95.47 28.63
CA ASP A 503 -27.50 96.21 27.41
C ASP A 503 -28.79 97.04 27.58
N GLU A 504 -29.77 96.53 28.34
CA GLU A 504 -30.96 97.30 28.73
C GLU A 504 -30.62 98.43 29.73
N GLU A 505 -29.74 98.18 30.71
CA GLU A 505 -29.18 99.22 31.58
C GLU A 505 -28.44 100.30 30.77
N ASN A 506 -27.66 99.90 29.76
CA ASN A 506 -27.00 100.83 28.83
C ASN A 506 -27.99 101.62 27.97
N LYS A 507 -29.14 101.07 27.56
CA LYS A 507 -30.20 101.83 26.87
C LYS A 507 -30.82 102.87 27.80
N ILE A 508 -31.09 102.51 29.06
CA ILE A 508 -31.57 103.44 30.08
C ILE A 508 -30.55 104.57 30.28
N LEU A 509 -29.26 104.25 30.44
CA LEU A 509 -28.19 105.24 30.61
C LEU A 509 -28.04 106.14 29.37
N ASN A 510 -28.10 105.59 28.16
CA ASN A 510 -28.09 106.37 26.92
C ASN A 510 -29.32 107.27 26.77
N SER A 511 -30.50 106.85 27.24
CA SER A 511 -31.69 107.69 27.26
C SER A 511 -31.48 108.92 28.16
N GLN A 512 -30.92 108.72 29.36
CA GLN A 512 -30.58 109.80 30.30
C GLN A 512 -29.51 110.74 29.73
N ILE A 513 -28.45 110.19 29.11
CA ILE A 513 -27.42 110.98 28.42
C ILE A 513 -28.03 111.82 27.29
N ASN A 514 -28.99 111.28 26.53
CA ASN A 514 -29.65 112.02 25.46
C ASN A 514 -30.61 113.09 26.01
N THR A 515 -31.29 112.87 27.14
CA THR A 515 -32.03 113.93 27.86
C THR A 515 -31.10 115.06 28.31
N LEU A 516 -29.91 114.74 28.85
CA LEU A 516 -28.90 115.72 29.25
C LEU A 516 -28.32 116.50 28.05
N LYS A 517 -28.11 115.84 26.91
CA LYS A 517 -27.72 116.52 25.66
C LYS A 517 -28.79 117.50 25.17
N LEU A 518 -30.07 117.11 25.24
CA LEU A 518 -31.20 117.94 24.83
C LEU A 518 -31.33 119.22 25.69
N LEU A 519 -30.94 119.15 26.97
CA LEU A 519 -30.85 120.31 27.86
C LEU A 519 -29.70 121.26 27.48
N ASN A 520 -28.58 120.74 26.94
CA ASN A 520 -27.44 121.54 26.51
C ASN A 520 -27.56 122.12 25.09
N SER A 521 -28.41 121.57 24.22
CA SER A 521 -28.51 121.98 22.80
C SER A 521 -29.23 123.30 22.53
N ASN A 522 -29.67 124.03 23.56
CA ASN A 522 -30.38 125.32 23.42
C ASN A 522 -29.44 126.56 23.40
N LEU A 523 -28.12 126.38 23.24
CA LEU A 523 -27.12 127.44 23.41
C LEU A 523 -26.02 127.50 22.33
N ALA A 524 -26.37 127.26 21.06
CA ALA A 524 -25.59 127.75 19.91
C ALA A 524 -26.44 127.82 18.62
N SER A 525 -26.37 128.95 17.92
CA SER A 525 -26.95 129.13 16.57
C SER A 525 -25.84 129.47 15.58
N GLU A 526 -25.56 128.59 14.60
CA GLU A 526 -24.46 128.76 13.65
C GLU A 526 -24.78 129.79 12.55
N GLN A 527 -24.54 131.07 12.83
CA GLN A 527 -24.32 132.09 11.80
C GLN A 527 -23.12 132.95 12.17
N ILE A 528 -22.16 133.05 11.24
CA ILE A 528 -21.01 133.97 11.37
C ILE A 528 -21.54 135.41 11.30
N PRO A 529 -21.34 136.25 12.33
CA PRO A 529 -21.85 137.63 12.34
C PRO A 529 -21.32 138.45 11.17
N SER A 530 -22.15 139.34 10.62
CA SER A 530 -21.79 140.18 9.47
C SER A 530 -20.54 141.03 9.67
N ALA A 531 -20.22 141.41 10.92
CA ALA A 531 -19.00 142.12 11.29
C ALA A 531 -17.70 141.33 11.04
N ALA A 532 -17.73 139.99 11.03
CA ALA A 532 -16.54 139.15 10.85
C ALA A 532 -16.00 139.15 9.40
N TRP A 533 -16.76 139.69 8.45
CA TRP A 533 -16.35 139.83 7.03
C TRP A 533 -15.62 141.15 6.75
N PHE A 534 -15.38 141.98 7.77
CA PHE A 534 -14.72 143.28 7.66
C PHE A 534 -13.39 143.28 8.43
N ASN A 535 -12.29 143.68 7.78
CA ASN A 535 -10.99 143.84 8.44
C ASN A 535 -10.32 145.14 7.96
N ALA A 536 -9.98 146.02 8.90
CA ALA A 536 -9.40 147.33 8.62
C ALA A 536 -7.95 147.28 8.08
N ASP A 537 -7.23 146.18 8.30
CA ASP A 537 -5.82 146.03 7.92
C ASP A 537 -5.64 145.51 6.48
N LEU A 538 -6.73 145.16 5.78
CA LEU A 538 -6.70 144.79 4.36
C LEU A 538 -6.77 146.04 3.46
N PRO A 539 -6.13 146.04 2.27
CA PRO A 539 -6.30 147.09 1.27
C PRO A 539 -7.79 147.30 0.96
N LYS A 540 -8.21 148.57 0.88
CA LYS A 540 -9.64 148.95 0.82
C LYS A 540 -10.41 148.26 -0.31
N ASP A 541 -9.76 148.09 -1.46
CA ASP A 541 -10.35 147.52 -2.66
C ASP A 541 -10.59 146.00 -2.51
N LEU A 542 -9.65 145.30 -1.85
CA LEU A 542 -9.81 143.89 -1.48
C LEU A 542 -10.86 143.71 -0.38
N CYS A 543 -10.83 144.56 0.66
CA CYS A 543 -11.79 144.48 1.76
C CYS A 543 -13.23 144.74 1.28
N ALA A 544 -13.44 145.65 0.32
CA ALA A 544 -14.74 145.90 -0.29
C ALA A 544 -15.31 144.63 -0.97
N ALA A 545 -14.50 143.95 -1.79
CA ALA A 545 -14.91 142.72 -2.48
C ALA A 545 -15.22 141.56 -1.51
N ILE A 546 -14.45 141.43 -0.42
CA ILE A 546 -14.71 140.41 0.62
C ILE A 546 -16.01 140.68 1.37
N VAL A 547 -16.30 141.94 1.69
CA VAL A 547 -17.56 142.37 2.34
C VAL A 547 -18.77 142.13 1.44
N GLU A 548 -18.61 142.26 0.12
CA GLU A 548 -19.68 141.99 -0.86
C GLU A 548 -20.05 140.49 -0.90
N ILE A 549 -19.06 139.60 -0.91
CA ILE A 549 -19.26 138.14 -0.79
C ILE A 549 -19.95 137.78 0.54
N GLY A 550 -19.52 138.40 1.65
CA GLY A 550 -20.13 138.19 2.96
C GLY A 550 -21.64 138.50 2.99
N LYS A 551 -22.06 139.57 2.31
CA LYS A 551 -23.46 140.05 2.25
C LYS A 551 -24.43 139.19 1.44
N ASN A 552 -23.95 138.26 0.60
CA ASN A 552 -24.84 137.48 -0.27
C ASN A 552 -25.59 136.37 0.50
N GLU A 553 -26.72 136.67 1.13
CA GLU A 553 -27.39 135.79 2.12
C GLU A 553 -27.81 134.40 1.60
N GLN A 554 -27.93 134.19 0.29
CA GLN A 554 -28.39 132.91 -0.27
C GLN A 554 -27.28 131.86 -0.53
N GLU A 555 -25.99 132.20 -0.39
CA GLU A 555 -24.91 131.21 -0.55
C GLU A 555 -24.47 130.56 0.78
N PRO A 556 -24.23 129.24 0.82
CA PRO A 556 -23.76 128.55 2.02
C PRO A 556 -22.33 129.01 2.40
N GLN A 557 -22.03 129.05 3.71
CA GLN A 557 -20.78 129.64 4.24
C GLN A 557 -19.50 129.06 3.61
N GLN A 558 -19.44 127.75 3.36
CA GLN A 558 -18.28 127.11 2.70
C GLN A 558 -18.02 127.67 1.30
N GLN A 559 -19.08 128.06 0.58
CA GLN A 559 -19.01 128.63 -0.76
C GLN A 559 -18.55 130.09 -0.72
N LYS A 560 -19.02 130.87 0.26
CA LYS A 560 -18.51 132.23 0.56
C LYS A 560 -17.02 132.21 0.89
N ILE A 561 -16.58 131.36 1.82
CA ILE A 561 -15.17 131.23 2.20
C ILE A 561 -14.31 130.88 0.97
N LYS A 562 -14.78 129.96 0.12
CA LYS A 562 -14.09 129.59 -1.12
C LYS A 562 -13.99 130.75 -2.12
N GLN A 563 -15.02 131.58 -2.26
CA GLN A 563 -14.96 132.81 -3.07
C GLN A 563 -13.99 133.83 -2.46
N THR A 564 -14.09 134.11 -1.16
CA THR A 564 -13.19 135.02 -0.43
C THR A 564 -11.71 134.65 -0.63
N LEU A 565 -11.36 133.37 -0.49
CA LEU A 565 -10.00 132.88 -0.74
C LEU A 565 -9.57 133.04 -2.22
N SER A 566 -10.49 132.85 -3.17
CA SER A 566 -10.25 133.07 -4.60
C SER A 566 -9.98 134.55 -4.91
N THR A 567 -10.75 135.47 -4.33
CA THR A 567 -10.55 136.92 -4.45
C THR A 567 -9.22 137.37 -3.85
N ILE A 568 -8.85 136.85 -2.68
CA ILE A 568 -7.54 137.09 -2.05
C ILE A 568 -6.40 136.58 -2.96
N ALA A 569 -6.53 135.38 -3.54
CA ALA A 569 -5.54 134.83 -4.46
C ALA A 569 -5.40 135.64 -5.76
N GLN A 570 -6.51 136.14 -6.32
CA GLN A 570 -6.49 137.03 -7.48
C GLN A 570 -5.83 138.38 -7.16
N TYR A 571 -6.11 138.97 -6.00
CA TYR A 571 -5.49 140.22 -5.56
C TYR A 571 -3.98 140.06 -5.33
N ILE A 572 -3.55 138.96 -4.69
CA ILE A 572 -2.13 138.60 -4.52
C ILE A 572 -1.44 138.48 -5.90
N ASN A 573 -2.06 137.79 -6.85
CA ASN A 573 -1.52 137.64 -8.21
C ASN A 573 -1.45 138.96 -8.99
N GLN A 574 -2.33 139.94 -8.71
CA GLN A 574 -2.28 141.26 -9.33
C GLN A 574 -1.24 142.19 -8.70
N HIS A 575 -0.94 142.06 -7.40
CA HIS A 575 -0.10 143.02 -6.68
C HIS A 575 1.31 142.54 -6.29
N ILE A 576 1.63 141.24 -6.35
CA ILE A 576 2.93 140.72 -5.87
C ILE A 576 3.97 140.42 -6.98
N ASN A 577 3.61 140.42 -8.28
CA ASN A 577 4.61 140.39 -9.36
C ASN A 577 4.14 141.03 -10.69
N PRO A 578 4.35 142.35 -10.92
CA PRO A 578 3.97 143.04 -12.14
C PRO A 578 5.01 142.87 -13.26
N ASN A 579 5.29 141.64 -13.70
CA ASN A 579 6.12 141.37 -14.89
C ASN A 579 5.93 139.95 -15.46
N PHE A 580 4.77 139.68 -16.08
CA PHE A 580 4.65 138.93 -17.35
C PHE A 580 3.18 138.92 -17.82
N SER A 581 2.72 140.06 -18.33
CA SER A 581 1.43 140.14 -19.03
C SER A 581 1.55 139.65 -20.47
N ASN A 582 0.45 139.08 -20.97
CA ASN A 582 0.09 138.85 -22.38
C ASN A 582 0.51 137.53 -23.05
N SER A 583 -0.52 136.87 -23.60
CA SER A 583 -0.49 136.00 -24.80
C SER A 583 0.06 134.57 -24.66
N PRO A 584 -0.33 133.64 -25.57
CA PRO A 584 -0.87 132.37 -25.09
C PRO A 584 -0.28 131.12 -25.79
N LEU A 585 -0.79 129.95 -25.37
CA LEU A 585 -0.84 128.66 -26.09
C LEU A 585 0.28 128.31 -27.11
N LYS A 586 0.98 127.21 -26.77
CA LYS A 586 1.71 126.25 -27.63
C LYS A 586 3.20 126.49 -27.91
N SER A 587 3.84 125.35 -28.22
CA SER A 587 5.16 125.12 -28.82
C SER A 587 6.39 125.17 -27.89
N SER A 588 7.19 124.11 -28.01
CA SER A 588 8.63 124.10 -27.78
C SER A 588 9.33 124.91 -28.89
N PRO A 589 10.55 125.46 -28.69
CA PRO A 589 11.73 124.59 -28.79
C PRO A 589 12.96 124.97 -27.92
N PHE A 590 13.94 124.07 -28.02
CA PHE A 590 15.34 124.07 -27.56
C PHE A 590 16.16 125.39 -27.46
N ARG A 591 17.24 125.28 -26.66
CA ARG A 591 18.49 126.09 -26.63
C ARG A 591 18.41 127.55 -26.14
N LYS A 592 18.92 127.77 -24.92
CA LYS A 592 20.31 128.26 -24.70
C LYS A 592 20.63 128.38 -23.21
N LEU A 593 21.62 127.62 -22.72
CA LEU A 593 22.39 127.94 -21.52
C LEU A 593 23.75 127.22 -21.60
N SER A 594 24.67 127.83 -22.34
CA SER A 594 26.09 127.51 -22.27
C SER A 594 26.72 128.15 -21.02
N THR A 595 27.97 127.79 -20.73
CA THR A 595 28.82 128.36 -19.65
C THR A 595 28.34 128.11 -18.21
N PHE A 596 28.32 126.84 -17.80
CA PHE A 596 29.19 126.28 -16.73
C PHE A 596 29.21 124.73 -16.86
N GLU A 597 29.94 124.01 -16.01
CA GLU A 597 29.99 122.52 -15.91
C GLU A 597 30.60 121.68 -17.06
N SER A 598 31.56 122.21 -17.85
CA SER A 598 32.35 121.38 -18.79
C SER A 598 33.47 120.54 -18.14
N GLN A 599 33.21 119.98 -16.95
CA GLN A 599 34.07 119.03 -16.23
C GLN A 599 33.26 117.90 -15.55
N ASN A 600 31.91 117.95 -15.61
CA ASN A 600 31.02 117.08 -14.83
C ASN A 600 30.17 116.17 -15.75
N TYR A 601 30.70 115.88 -16.95
CA TYR A 601 30.09 115.00 -17.95
C TYR A 601 30.93 113.74 -18.21
N ASP A 602 32.26 113.84 -18.20
CA ASP A 602 33.14 112.66 -18.33
C ASP A 602 32.98 111.72 -17.13
N GLU A 603 33.04 112.23 -15.89
CA GLU A 603 32.75 111.43 -14.69
C GLU A 603 31.38 110.73 -14.75
N LYS A 604 30.34 111.42 -15.25
CA LYS A 604 29.00 110.82 -15.40
C LYS A 604 28.90 109.82 -16.54
N SER A 605 29.69 110.00 -17.61
CA SER A 605 29.81 109.04 -18.72
C SER A 605 30.56 107.79 -18.27
N ASP A 606 31.62 107.94 -17.48
CA ASP A 606 32.40 106.82 -16.94
C ASP A 606 31.64 106.07 -15.84
N ILE A 607 30.91 106.76 -14.96
CA ILE A 607 29.95 106.13 -14.03
C ILE A 607 28.87 105.35 -14.80
N LEU A 608 28.37 105.85 -15.93
CA LEU A 608 27.41 105.11 -16.76
C LEU A 608 28.06 103.90 -17.43
N LYS A 609 29.31 104.01 -17.93
CA LYS A 609 30.06 102.87 -18.49
C LYS A 609 30.30 101.80 -17.42
N ASP A 610 30.66 102.17 -16.20
CA ASP A 610 30.88 101.23 -15.10
C ASP A 610 29.56 100.57 -14.64
N LEU A 611 28.46 101.32 -14.56
CA LEU A 611 27.13 100.75 -14.33
C LEU A 611 26.73 99.76 -15.44
N LEU A 612 26.94 100.12 -16.70
CA LEU A 612 26.66 99.23 -17.84
C LEU A 612 27.61 98.02 -17.87
N ASN A 613 28.87 98.16 -17.49
CA ASN A 613 29.82 97.05 -17.35
C ASN A 613 29.39 96.07 -16.25
N ILE A 614 28.91 96.59 -15.10
CA ILE A 614 28.36 95.77 -14.01
C ILE A 614 27.07 95.07 -14.46
N LEU A 615 26.15 95.79 -15.11
CA LEU A 615 24.92 95.22 -15.67
C LEU A 615 25.24 94.12 -16.69
N ASN A 616 26.10 94.39 -17.67
CA ASN A 616 26.53 93.42 -18.68
C ASN A 616 27.19 92.17 -18.07
N ARG A 617 27.90 92.29 -16.95
CA ARG A 617 28.50 91.15 -16.25
C ARG A 617 27.47 90.19 -15.66
N GLU A 618 26.33 90.72 -15.19
CA GLU A 618 25.25 89.92 -14.60
C GLU A 618 24.17 89.53 -15.62
N LEU A 619 24.00 90.28 -16.71
CA LEU A 619 23.00 90.07 -17.77
C LEU A 619 23.50 89.29 -19.00
N GLY A 620 24.81 89.20 -19.20
CA GLY A 620 25.42 88.48 -20.33
C GLY A 620 25.26 89.14 -21.71
N GLU A 621 25.65 88.41 -22.76
CA GLU A 621 25.61 88.90 -24.14
C GLU A 621 24.19 88.95 -24.75
N PRO A 622 23.91 89.83 -25.74
CA PRO A 622 24.81 90.87 -26.23
C PRO A 622 24.99 92.01 -25.23
N LEU A 623 26.21 92.55 -25.17
CA LEU A 623 26.62 93.63 -24.28
C LEU A 623 25.95 94.94 -24.70
N ILE A 624 25.36 95.65 -23.75
CA ILE A 624 24.82 97.00 -23.93
C ILE A 624 25.97 97.99 -23.84
N THR A 625 26.28 98.72 -24.91
CA THR A 625 27.26 99.81 -24.83
C THR A 625 26.59 101.11 -24.40
N ALA A 626 27.39 102.07 -23.92
CA ALA A 626 26.89 103.40 -23.57
C ALA A 626 26.24 104.13 -24.77
N ASN A 627 26.70 103.86 -25.99
CA ASN A 627 26.13 104.47 -27.19
C ASN A 627 24.73 103.92 -27.48
N ASP A 628 24.53 102.60 -27.41
CA ASP A 628 23.21 101.98 -27.64
C ASP A 628 22.17 102.53 -26.65
N PHE A 629 22.59 102.73 -25.38
CA PHE A 629 21.76 103.33 -24.34
C PHE A 629 21.44 104.82 -24.61
N TYR A 630 22.36 105.59 -25.21
CA TYR A 630 22.07 106.97 -25.60
C TYR A 630 21.17 107.08 -26.84
N ASP A 631 21.30 106.15 -27.79
CA ASP A 631 20.55 106.17 -29.05
C ASP A 631 19.10 105.69 -28.90
N ASN A 632 18.83 104.63 -28.12
CA ASN A 632 17.47 104.13 -27.85
C ASN A 632 17.25 103.71 -26.37
N PRO A 633 17.27 104.65 -25.41
CA PRO A 633 17.25 104.35 -23.97
C PRO A 633 16.04 103.51 -23.52
N ASN A 634 14.85 103.75 -24.08
CA ASN A 634 13.64 103.03 -23.67
C ASN A 634 13.64 101.55 -24.14
N GLU A 635 14.16 101.27 -25.34
CA GLU A 635 14.22 99.92 -25.90
C GLU A 635 15.31 99.09 -25.22
N ILE A 636 16.44 99.74 -24.88
CA ILE A 636 17.48 99.15 -24.05
C ILE A 636 16.98 98.89 -22.62
N MET A 637 16.24 99.81 -21.99
CA MET A 637 15.66 99.57 -20.67
C MET A 637 14.64 98.42 -20.68
N GLN A 638 13.75 98.35 -21.68
CA GLN A 638 12.84 97.20 -21.81
C GLN A 638 13.63 95.89 -21.98
N THR A 639 14.68 95.89 -22.79
CA THR A 639 15.57 94.73 -22.95
C THR A 639 16.27 94.33 -21.64
N VAL A 640 16.60 95.29 -20.78
CA VAL A 640 17.19 95.05 -19.44
C VAL A 640 16.14 94.48 -18.48
N GLU A 641 14.93 95.04 -18.44
CA GLU A 641 13.83 94.52 -17.62
C GLU A 641 13.45 93.09 -18.03
N ASP A 642 13.28 92.84 -19.33
CA ASP A 642 12.95 91.52 -19.88
C ASP A 642 14.03 90.47 -19.54
N ARG A 643 15.32 90.84 -19.60
CA ARG A 643 16.42 89.95 -19.15
C ARG A 643 16.44 89.75 -17.63
N PHE A 644 16.13 90.76 -16.82
CA PHE A 644 16.02 90.58 -15.38
C PHE A 644 14.84 89.69 -14.99
N ILE A 645 13.71 89.79 -15.70
CA ILE A 645 12.55 88.91 -15.55
C ILE A 645 12.93 87.47 -15.95
N ASP A 646 13.61 87.28 -17.08
CA ASP A 646 14.10 85.96 -17.52
C ASP A 646 15.12 85.34 -16.55
N ILE A 647 16.03 86.14 -15.97
CA ILE A 647 16.96 85.69 -14.92
C ILE A 647 16.23 85.35 -13.61
N ALA A 648 15.21 86.13 -13.22
CA ALA A 648 14.38 85.84 -12.05
C ALA A 648 13.59 84.54 -12.24
N ASN A 649 12.97 84.34 -13.41
CA ASN A 649 12.28 83.12 -13.78
C ASN A 649 13.23 81.91 -13.79
N LYS A 650 14.44 82.06 -14.33
CA LYS A 650 15.48 81.01 -14.32
C LYS A 650 16.06 80.71 -12.94
N ARG A 651 15.99 81.63 -11.98
CA ARG A 651 16.27 81.36 -10.56
C ARG A 651 15.11 80.61 -9.92
N ALA A 652 13.88 81.11 -10.04
CA ALA A 652 12.69 80.46 -9.51
C ALA A 652 12.56 79.01 -10.02
N GLN A 653 12.71 78.76 -11.33
CA GLN A 653 12.71 77.42 -11.89
C GLN A 653 13.83 76.54 -11.31
N ARG A 654 15.05 77.08 -11.11
CA ARG A 654 16.15 76.33 -10.51
C ARG A 654 15.88 76.01 -9.05
N ASP A 655 15.22 76.91 -8.32
CA ASP A 655 14.89 76.70 -6.92
C ASP A 655 13.72 75.70 -6.77
N ASP A 656 12.73 75.72 -7.67
CA ASP A 656 11.72 74.66 -7.84
C ASP A 656 12.36 73.30 -8.20
N GLU A 657 13.33 73.27 -9.11
CA GLU A 657 14.09 72.06 -9.47
C GLU A 657 14.91 71.54 -8.28
N ASN A 658 15.57 72.43 -7.53
CA ASN A 658 16.29 72.10 -6.30
C ASN A 658 15.35 71.54 -5.22
N GLU A 659 14.15 72.12 -5.04
CA GLU A 659 13.17 71.61 -4.09
C GLU A 659 12.60 70.26 -4.54
N GLN A 660 12.35 70.06 -5.84
CA GLN A 660 11.95 68.75 -6.39
C GLN A 660 13.05 67.69 -6.22
N ILE A 661 14.33 68.06 -6.39
CA ILE A 661 15.47 67.18 -6.11
C ILE A 661 15.54 66.87 -4.62
N TYR A 662 15.41 67.85 -3.72
CA TYR A 662 15.44 67.66 -2.28
C TYR A 662 14.26 66.80 -1.77
N ASN A 663 13.05 67.04 -2.27
CA ASN A 663 11.87 66.23 -1.98
C ASN A 663 11.98 64.80 -2.53
N SER A 664 12.64 64.61 -3.68
CA SER A 664 12.94 63.28 -4.23
C SER A 664 14.01 62.54 -3.41
N TYR A 665 15.03 63.27 -2.97
CA TYR A 665 16.09 62.79 -2.07
C TYR A 665 15.53 62.34 -0.71
N GLN A 666 14.67 63.14 -0.08
CA GLN A 666 14.01 62.77 1.18
C GLN A 666 13.08 61.55 1.01
N LYS A 667 12.38 61.44 -0.12
CA LYS A 667 11.61 60.23 -0.47
C LYS A 667 12.51 59.00 -0.60
N ILE A 668 13.69 59.11 -1.21
CA ILE A 668 14.65 58.00 -1.34
C ILE A 668 15.19 57.57 0.03
N LEU A 669 15.59 58.52 0.89
CA LEU A 669 16.01 58.20 2.26
C LEU A 669 14.90 57.50 3.06
N HIS A 670 13.68 58.02 3.02
CA HIS A 670 12.53 57.42 3.70
C HIS A 670 12.17 56.03 3.15
N LEU A 671 12.21 55.82 1.84
CA LEU A 671 11.94 54.51 1.22
C LEU A 671 13.00 53.45 1.53
N LEU A 672 14.19 53.87 1.96
CA LEU A 672 15.31 53.00 2.35
C LEU A 672 15.55 52.97 3.87
N GLU A 673 14.70 53.62 4.68
CA GLU A 673 14.86 53.81 6.13
C GLU A 673 16.27 54.34 6.53
N ALA A 674 16.89 55.12 5.64
CA ALA A 674 18.30 55.46 5.70
C ALA A 674 18.56 56.86 6.30
N ASN A 675 19.32 56.92 7.38
CA ASN A 675 19.62 58.17 8.10
C ASN A 675 20.63 59.10 7.39
N SER A 676 21.22 58.69 6.27
CA SER A 676 22.19 59.49 5.49
C SER A 676 22.40 58.91 4.09
N ILE A 677 23.02 59.69 3.19
CA ILE A 677 23.37 59.27 1.82
C ILE A 677 24.22 58.01 1.83
N GLU A 678 25.32 58.01 2.57
CA GLU A 678 26.23 56.86 2.68
C GLU A 678 25.54 55.61 3.26
N SER A 679 24.50 55.80 4.08
CA SER A 679 23.68 54.70 4.60
C SER A 679 22.75 54.16 3.51
N ALA A 680 22.13 55.06 2.73
CA ALA A 680 21.27 54.70 1.61
C ALA A 680 22.04 53.98 0.50
N GLU A 681 23.23 54.45 0.14
CA GLU A 681 24.12 53.79 -0.83
C GLU A 681 24.50 52.38 -0.40
N LYS A 682 24.90 52.19 0.88
CA LYS A 682 25.20 50.86 1.44
C LYS A 682 23.96 49.96 1.47
N MET A 683 22.78 50.52 1.74
CA MET A 683 21.50 49.79 1.71
C MET A 683 21.13 49.37 0.27
N ILE A 684 21.32 50.25 -0.72
CA ILE A 684 21.13 49.96 -2.14
C ILE A 684 22.10 48.87 -2.62
N GLU A 685 23.38 48.96 -2.23
CA GLU A 685 24.39 47.95 -2.57
C GLU A 685 24.07 46.60 -1.91
N SER A 686 23.54 46.57 -0.68
CA SER A 686 23.01 45.34 -0.06
C SER A 686 21.83 44.79 -0.86
N LEU A 687 20.78 45.59 -1.09
CA LEU A 687 19.57 45.18 -1.82
C LEU A 687 19.88 44.70 -3.25
N LYS A 688 20.90 45.26 -3.89
CA LYS A 688 21.44 44.84 -5.20
C LYS A 688 22.12 43.47 -5.10
N ASN A 689 22.93 43.22 -4.08
CA ASN A 689 23.53 41.90 -3.83
C ASN A 689 22.46 40.85 -3.45
N ASP A 690 21.48 41.21 -2.61
CA ASP A 690 20.34 40.35 -2.25
C ASP A 690 19.46 40.03 -3.47
N SER A 691 19.24 41.00 -4.36
CA SER A 691 18.55 40.82 -5.63
C SER A 691 19.30 39.87 -6.59
N ILE A 692 20.63 39.99 -6.67
CA ILE A 692 21.48 39.05 -7.43
C ILE A 692 21.37 37.63 -6.84
N LEU A 693 21.43 37.49 -5.51
CA LEU A 693 21.31 36.21 -4.82
C LEU A 693 19.92 35.57 -5.01
N LEU A 694 18.85 36.36 -4.89
CA LEU A 694 17.47 35.93 -5.16
C LEU A 694 17.28 35.53 -6.63
N SER A 695 17.88 36.24 -7.58
CA SER A 695 17.86 35.88 -9.00
C SER A 695 18.54 34.52 -9.25
N GLN A 696 19.71 34.29 -8.64
CA GLN A 696 20.40 32.99 -8.69
C GLN A 696 19.56 31.85 -8.05
N GLN A 697 18.89 32.11 -6.92
CA GLN A 697 17.97 31.14 -6.30
C GLN A 697 16.75 30.85 -7.20
N VAL A 698 16.18 31.88 -7.83
CA VAL A 698 15.07 31.76 -8.79
C VAL A 698 15.47 30.93 -10.01
N ASP A 699 16.68 31.13 -10.56
CA ASP A 699 17.17 30.35 -11.69
C ASP A 699 17.54 28.91 -11.32
N HIS A 700 18.09 28.69 -10.11
CA HIS A 700 18.21 27.34 -9.55
C HIS A 700 16.84 26.67 -9.45
N LEU A 701 15.83 27.36 -8.90
CA LEU A 701 14.46 26.85 -8.75
C LEU A 701 13.81 26.54 -10.12
N LYS A 702 13.99 27.40 -11.13
CA LYS A 702 13.58 27.11 -12.53
C LYS A 702 14.26 25.84 -13.05
N SER A 703 15.55 25.66 -12.78
CA SER A 703 16.29 24.45 -13.21
C SER A 703 15.75 23.17 -12.56
N THR A 704 15.43 23.22 -11.26
CA THR A 704 14.81 22.08 -10.56
C THR A 704 13.38 21.84 -11.01
N ASN A 705 12.57 22.87 -11.27
CA ASN A 705 11.24 22.70 -11.84
C ASN A 705 11.29 22.09 -13.25
N LYS A 706 12.28 22.45 -14.07
CA LYS A 706 12.50 21.81 -15.39
C LYS A 706 12.82 20.32 -15.24
N LYS A 707 13.68 19.94 -14.29
CA LYS A 707 13.98 18.53 -13.96
C LYS A 707 12.73 17.78 -13.47
N ILE A 708 12.01 18.34 -12.50
CA ILE A 708 10.77 17.76 -11.95
C ILE A 708 9.72 17.56 -13.05
N LYS A 709 9.57 18.53 -13.97
CA LYS A 709 8.62 18.42 -15.09
C LYS A 709 9.00 17.32 -16.09
N ILE A 710 10.29 17.08 -16.32
CA ILE A 710 10.77 15.95 -17.13
C ILE A 710 10.41 14.64 -16.42
N THR A 711 10.86 14.44 -15.18
CA THR A 711 10.58 13.22 -14.40
C THR A 711 9.08 12.94 -14.20
N TYR A 712 8.26 13.99 -14.09
CA TYR A 712 6.79 13.85 -14.05
C TYR A 712 6.23 13.32 -15.37
N ASN A 713 6.69 13.83 -16.51
CA ASN A 713 6.27 13.35 -17.82
C ASN A 713 6.73 11.90 -18.07
N ASP A 714 7.95 11.55 -17.63
CA ASP A 714 8.50 10.19 -17.73
C ASP A 714 7.64 9.20 -16.92
N LEU A 715 7.32 9.54 -15.66
CA LEU A 715 6.41 8.78 -14.80
C LEU A 715 4.98 8.68 -15.37
N LEU A 716 4.48 9.72 -16.04
CA LEU A 716 3.17 9.70 -16.69
C LEU A 716 3.16 8.73 -17.88
N TYR A 717 4.26 8.68 -18.64
CA TYR A 717 4.44 7.74 -19.76
C TYR A 717 4.57 6.28 -19.28
N GLU A 718 5.35 6.04 -18.22
CA GLU A 718 5.41 4.72 -17.57
C GLU A 718 4.03 4.27 -17.06
N PHE A 719 3.27 5.18 -16.41
CA PHE A 719 1.92 4.90 -15.93
C PHE A 719 0.94 4.57 -17.06
N GLU A 720 0.99 5.29 -18.19
CA GLU A 720 0.20 4.94 -19.37
C GLU A 720 0.55 3.55 -19.94
N ASN A 721 1.83 3.20 -19.98
CA ASN A 721 2.27 1.90 -20.48
C ASN A 721 1.86 0.76 -19.54
N MET A 722 2.02 0.93 -18.22
CA MET A 722 1.48 -0.01 -17.22
C MET A 722 -0.04 -0.17 -17.34
N LYS A 723 -0.78 0.92 -17.55
CA LYS A 723 -2.24 0.88 -17.78
C LYS A 723 -2.62 0.14 -19.06
N LYS A 724 -1.87 0.31 -20.15
CA LYS A 724 -2.07 -0.41 -21.42
C LYS A 724 -1.77 -1.91 -21.26
N GLN A 725 -0.72 -2.27 -20.54
CA GLN A 725 -0.40 -3.67 -20.23
C GLN A 725 -1.47 -4.32 -19.33
N ALA A 726 -1.85 -3.69 -18.22
CA ALA A 726 -2.88 -4.21 -17.32
C ALA A 726 -4.22 -4.42 -18.03
N ASN A 727 -4.64 -3.49 -18.90
CA ASN A 727 -5.85 -3.65 -19.72
C ASN A 727 -5.76 -4.85 -20.68
N LYS A 728 -4.58 -5.13 -21.25
CA LYS A 728 -4.36 -6.30 -22.10
C LYS A 728 -4.44 -7.60 -21.30
N GLU A 729 -3.83 -7.64 -20.12
CA GLU A 729 -3.86 -8.78 -19.20
C GLU A 729 -5.29 -9.07 -18.69
N ILE A 730 -6.03 -8.04 -18.32
CA ILE A 730 -7.47 -8.12 -17.97
C ILE A 730 -8.27 -8.68 -19.14
N SER A 731 -8.02 -8.22 -20.37
CA SER A 731 -8.70 -8.76 -21.56
C SER A 731 -8.44 -10.26 -21.73
N THR A 732 -7.18 -10.71 -21.61
CA THR A 732 -6.85 -12.15 -21.71
C THR A 732 -7.44 -12.98 -20.57
N LYS A 733 -7.44 -12.46 -19.34
CA LYS A 733 -8.05 -13.16 -18.20
C LYS A 733 -9.57 -13.21 -18.26
N ASN A 734 -10.23 -12.21 -18.85
CA ASN A 734 -11.67 -12.27 -19.10
C ASN A 734 -12.03 -13.33 -20.17
N THR A 735 -11.22 -13.50 -21.22
CA THR A 735 -11.44 -14.61 -22.17
C THR A 735 -11.21 -15.98 -21.55
N GLU A 736 -10.25 -16.10 -20.63
CA GLU A 736 -9.96 -17.33 -19.87
C GLU A 736 -11.07 -17.66 -18.86
N ILE A 737 -11.58 -16.65 -18.14
CA ILE A 737 -12.73 -16.76 -17.21
C ILE A 737 -14.00 -17.20 -17.96
N ASN A 738 -14.23 -16.70 -19.17
CA ASN A 738 -15.38 -17.13 -19.98
C ASN A 738 -15.23 -18.60 -20.40
N LYS A 739 -14.06 -19.01 -20.91
CA LYS A 739 -13.79 -20.42 -21.25
C LYS A 739 -13.98 -21.36 -20.04
N LEU A 740 -13.49 -20.97 -18.86
CA LEU A 740 -13.67 -21.73 -17.62
C LEU A 740 -15.14 -21.78 -17.15
N LYS A 741 -15.97 -20.77 -17.45
CA LYS A 741 -17.42 -20.82 -17.19
C LYS A 741 -18.13 -21.79 -18.13
N ASP A 742 -17.77 -21.78 -19.41
CA ASP A 742 -18.34 -22.70 -20.40
C ASP A 742 -17.98 -24.15 -20.04
N GLU A 743 -16.73 -24.39 -19.63
CA GLU A 743 -16.25 -25.69 -19.13
C GLU A 743 -16.93 -26.11 -17.81
N ASN A 744 -17.14 -25.20 -16.86
CA ASN A 744 -17.87 -25.50 -15.63
C ASN A 744 -19.35 -25.84 -15.91
N SER A 745 -20.00 -25.13 -16.84
CA SER A 745 -21.40 -25.40 -17.22
C SER A 745 -21.54 -26.75 -17.94
N GLN A 746 -20.53 -27.17 -18.69
CA GLN A 746 -20.44 -28.52 -19.24
C GLN A 746 -20.28 -29.57 -18.12
N MET A 747 -19.40 -29.35 -17.15
CA MET A 747 -19.24 -30.28 -16.01
C MET A 747 -20.50 -30.39 -15.14
N GLU A 748 -21.24 -29.30 -14.92
CA GLU A 748 -22.53 -29.34 -14.20
C GLU A 748 -23.58 -30.19 -14.95
N SER A 749 -23.57 -30.15 -16.30
CA SER A 749 -24.40 -31.01 -17.15
C SER A 749 -23.99 -32.49 -17.02
N ASP A 750 -22.69 -32.79 -17.14
CA ASP A 750 -22.17 -34.17 -17.06
C ASP A 750 -22.32 -34.77 -15.65
N GLN A 751 -22.19 -33.95 -14.60
CA GLN A 751 -22.52 -34.33 -13.22
C GLN A 751 -24.02 -34.63 -13.06
N THR A 752 -24.90 -33.83 -13.67
CA THR A 752 -26.35 -34.08 -13.65
C THR A 752 -26.71 -35.39 -14.37
N ILE A 753 -26.10 -35.66 -15.53
CA ILE A 753 -26.25 -36.94 -16.26
C ILE A 753 -25.75 -38.11 -15.40
N SER A 754 -24.61 -37.96 -14.75
CA SER A 754 -24.01 -38.98 -13.88
C SER A 754 -24.87 -39.25 -12.65
N GLN A 755 -25.40 -38.22 -11.99
CA GLN A 755 -26.29 -38.37 -10.83
C GLN A 755 -27.60 -39.06 -11.22
N ASN A 756 -28.19 -38.72 -12.36
CA ASN A 756 -29.38 -39.41 -12.87
C ASN A 756 -29.11 -40.90 -13.12
N LYS A 757 -27.91 -41.25 -13.59
CA LYS A 757 -27.50 -42.66 -13.78
C LYS A 757 -27.24 -43.40 -12.47
N ILE A 758 -26.67 -42.73 -11.46
CA ILE A 758 -26.54 -43.27 -10.09
C ILE A 758 -27.92 -43.55 -9.50
N ASN A 759 -28.86 -42.61 -9.64
CA ASN A 759 -30.24 -42.77 -9.14
C ASN A 759 -30.95 -43.98 -9.80
N HIS A 760 -30.79 -44.17 -11.12
CA HIS A 760 -31.32 -45.35 -11.82
C HIS A 760 -30.69 -46.66 -11.30
N LEU A 761 -29.36 -46.71 -11.13
CA LEU A 761 -28.68 -47.90 -10.63
C LEU A 761 -29.07 -48.23 -9.17
N GLN A 762 -29.31 -47.21 -8.34
CA GLN A 762 -29.83 -47.40 -6.98
C GLN A 762 -31.26 -47.98 -6.98
N GLN A 763 -32.14 -47.49 -7.85
CA GLN A 763 -33.49 -48.05 -8.03
C GLN A 763 -33.45 -49.51 -8.54
N GLU A 764 -32.51 -49.83 -9.43
CA GLU A 764 -32.34 -51.18 -9.96
C GLU A 764 -31.77 -52.16 -8.93
N ILE A 765 -30.79 -51.72 -8.12
CA ILE A 765 -30.28 -52.48 -6.95
C ILE A 765 -31.40 -52.70 -5.92
N GLN A 766 -32.24 -51.69 -5.65
CA GLN A 766 -33.36 -51.85 -4.74
C GLN A 766 -34.37 -52.88 -5.27
N ARG A 767 -34.75 -52.81 -6.55
CA ARG A 767 -35.66 -53.79 -7.17
C ARG A 767 -35.10 -55.23 -7.09
N LEU A 768 -33.80 -55.40 -7.34
CA LEU A 768 -33.12 -56.70 -7.22
C LEU A 768 -33.11 -57.23 -5.78
N ASN A 769 -32.90 -56.36 -4.77
CA ASN A 769 -33.00 -56.74 -3.36
C ASN A 769 -34.43 -57.16 -2.96
N GLU A 770 -35.44 -56.47 -3.48
CA GLU A 770 -36.86 -56.81 -3.26
C GLU A 770 -37.23 -58.14 -3.94
N GLU A 771 -36.78 -58.38 -5.18
CA GLU A 771 -36.89 -59.68 -5.88
C GLU A 771 -36.16 -60.81 -5.13
N GLN A 772 -35.00 -60.52 -4.55
CA GLN A 772 -34.20 -61.49 -3.79
C GLN A 772 -34.82 -61.82 -2.41
N GLN A 773 -35.40 -60.85 -1.71
CA GLN A 773 -36.18 -61.11 -0.50
C GLN A 773 -37.43 -61.96 -0.80
N LEU A 774 -38.13 -61.67 -1.91
CA LEU A 774 -39.31 -62.43 -2.31
C LEU A 774 -38.97 -63.90 -2.63
N THR A 775 -37.86 -64.14 -3.32
CA THR A 775 -37.39 -65.51 -3.62
C THR A 775 -36.88 -66.25 -2.38
N LEU A 776 -36.16 -65.59 -1.47
CA LEU A 776 -35.77 -66.20 -0.20
C LEU A 776 -36.98 -66.58 0.66
N SER A 777 -37.97 -65.70 0.79
CA SER A 777 -39.21 -65.98 1.53
C SER A 777 -39.99 -67.14 0.91
N ASN A 778 -40.07 -67.23 -0.42
CA ASN A 778 -40.68 -68.39 -1.09
C ASN A 778 -39.92 -69.70 -0.79
N ILE A 779 -38.59 -69.69 -0.79
CA ILE A 779 -37.76 -70.86 -0.47
C ILE A 779 -37.93 -71.29 1.00
N GLU A 780 -38.02 -70.35 1.95
CA GLU A 780 -38.29 -70.67 3.36
C GLU A 780 -39.66 -71.33 3.54
N ASN A 781 -40.69 -70.83 2.85
CA ASN A 781 -42.03 -71.42 2.87
C ASN A 781 -42.06 -72.82 2.22
N GLU A 782 -41.35 -73.05 1.12
CA GLU A 782 -41.19 -74.39 0.54
C GLU A 782 -40.42 -75.35 1.47
N GLN A 783 -39.39 -74.87 2.17
CA GLN A 783 -38.63 -75.70 3.11
C GLN A 783 -39.46 -76.07 4.35
N LEU A 784 -40.23 -75.14 4.92
CA LEU A 784 -41.18 -75.43 6.01
C LEU A 784 -42.21 -76.49 5.60
N SER A 785 -42.83 -76.33 4.43
CA SER A 785 -43.78 -77.31 3.86
C SER A 785 -43.15 -78.70 3.66
N ASN A 786 -41.90 -78.77 3.16
CA ASN A 786 -41.20 -80.04 3.01
C ASN A 786 -40.83 -80.68 4.36
N ILE A 787 -40.48 -79.89 5.38
CA ILE A 787 -40.15 -80.38 6.72
C ILE A 787 -41.39 -80.99 7.40
N GLU A 788 -42.55 -80.34 7.34
CA GLU A 788 -43.80 -80.90 7.90
C GLU A 788 -44.19 -82.22 7.22
N ASN A 789 -44.08 -82.29 5.88
CA ASN A 789 -44.37 -83.52 5.14
C ASN A 789 -43.39 -84.66 5.48
N LEU A 790 -42.09 -84.36 5.64
CA LEU A 790 -41.08 -85.35 6.04
C LEU A 790 -41.31 -85.87 7.47
N GLN A 791 -41.67 -85.00 8.43
CA GLN A 791 -41.97 -85.43 9.81
C GLN A 791 -43.17 -86.40 9.85
N LYS A 792 -44.19 -86.15 9.03
CA LYS A 792 -45.40 -86.98 8.90
C LYS A 792 -45.09 -88.36 8.32
N ASP A 793 -44.28 -88.42 7.27
CA ASP A 793 -43.90 -89.65 6.57
C ASP A 793 -42.91 -90.52 7.38
N PHE A 794 -42.06 -89.92 8.21
CA PHE A 794 -41.22 -90.67 9.16
C PHE A 794 -42.02 -91.35 10.28
N PHE A 795 -43.08 -90.70 10.80
CA PHE A 795 -43.90 -91.25 11.89
C PHE A 795 -44.66 -92.52 11.48
N GLU A 796 -45.17 -92.57 10.24
CA GLU A 796 -45.81 -93.78 9.70
C GLU A 796 -44.85 -94.95 9.46
N LYS A 797 -43.60 -94.66 9.09
CA LYS A 797 -42.59 -95.68 8.72
C LYS A 797 -41.97 -96.38 9.93
N LEU A 798 -41.92 -95.73 11.09
CA LEU A 798 -41.55 -96.37 12.36
C LEU A 798 -42.61 -97.39 12.80
N LYS A 799 -43.89 -96.99 12.81
CA LYS A 799 -45.01 -97.83 13.30
C LYS A 799 -45.25 -99.14 12.52
N LYS A 800 -44.62 -99.32 11.35
CA LYS A 800 -44.75 -100.52 10.50
C LYS A 800 -43.51 -101.44 10.54
N LYS A 801 -42.51 -101.17 11.39
CA LYS A 801 -41.27 -102.00 11.48
C LYS A 801 -41.16 -102.91 12.69
N ASP A 802 -41.79 -102.59 13.82
CA ASP A 802 -41.68 -103.41 15.04
C ASP A 802 -42.37 -104.78 14.89
N ASP A 803 -43.48 -104.86 14.13
CA ASP A 803 -44.25 -106.10 13.94
C ASP A 803 -43.50 -107.19 13.13
N LEU A 804 -42.51 -106.83 12.30
CA LEU A 804 -41.78 -107.81 11.47
C LEU A 804 -40.62 -108.52 12.20
N ILE A 805 -40.09 -107.93 13.29
CA ILE A 805 -38.86 -108.41 13.94
C ILE A 805 -39.06 -109.75 14.69
N SER A 806 -40.31 -110.15 14.93
CA SER A 806 -40.66 -111.36 15.70
C SER A 806 -40.59 -112.68 14.91
N SER A 807 -40.54 -112.67 13.57
CA SER A 807 -40.66 -113.89 12.75
C SER A 807 -39.32 -114.45 12.23
N GLU A 808 -38.28 -113.63 12.06
CA GLU A 808 -37.08 -114.01 11.29
C GLU A 808 -35.98 -114.74 12.11
N LYS A 809 -36.28 -115.17 13.34
CA LYS A 809 -35.32 -115.79 14.27
C LYS A 809 -34.91 -117.23 13.93
N LEU A 810 -35.57 -117.90 12.99
CA LEU A 810 -35.44 -119.36 12.79
C LEU A 810 -34.43 -119.81 11.69
N ASN A 811 -34.02 -118.92 10.78
CA ASN A 811 -33.30 -119.34 9.55
C ASN A 811 -31.75 -119.32 9.67
N ASN A 812 -31.19 -118.86 10.79
CA ASN A 812 -29.76 -118.49 10.88
C ASN A 812 -28.78 -119.69 11.04
N GLN A 813 -29.29 -120.92 11.18
CA GLN A 813 -28.44 -122.12 11.38
C GLN A 813 -27.65 -122.58 10.14
N LYS A 814 -28.02 -122.16 8.91
CA LYS A 814 -27.38 -122.63 7.66
C LYS A 814 -26.12 -121.85 7.25
N VAL A 815 -25.76 -120.77 7.94
CA VAL A 815 -24.62 -119.91 7.56
C VAL A 815 -23.26 -120.48 8.01
N ILE A 816 -23.22 -121.18 9.14
CA ILE A 816 -21.98 -121.57 9.84
C ILE A 816 -21.04 -122.42 8.97
N GLN A 817 -21.57 -123.28 8.09
CA GLN A 817 -20.74 -124.15 7.22
C GLN A 817 -19.96 -123.39 6.12
N LYS A 818 -20.32 -122.14 5.79
CA LYS A 818 -19.56 -121.34 4.81
C LYS A 818 -18.28 -120.72 5.39
N LEU A 819 -18.20 -120.56 6.72
CA LEU A 819 -17.12 -119.82 7.40
C LEU A 819 -15.73 -120.50 7.26
N ILE A 820 -15.70 -121.82 7.11
CA ILE A 820 -14.46 -122.62 7.12
C ILE A 820 -13.62 -122.41 5.85
N LYS A 821 -14.24 -122.13 4.70
CA LYS A 821 -13.51 -121.95 3.42
C LYS A 821 -12.77 -120.61 3.33
N THR A 822 -13.22 -119.57 4.03
CA THR A 822 -12.60 -118.23 3.98
C THR A 822 -11.23 -118.18 4.68
N LYS A 823 -10.99 -119.06 5.66
CA LYS A 823 -9.79 -119.02 6.52
C LYS A 823 -8.46 -119.23 5.78
N LYS A 824 -8.48 -119.88 4.60
CA LYS A 824 -7.31 -120.03 3.71
C LYS A 824 -6.96 -118.78 2.86
N ARG A 825 -7.79 -117.73 2.85
CA ARG A 825 -7.55 -116.50 2.07
C ARG A 825 -6.80 -115.40 2.86
N ASN A 826 -6.67 -115.55 4.18
CA ASN A 826 -6.04 -114.56 5.07
C ASN A 826 -4.51 -114.69 5.23
N SER A 827 -3.88 -115.74 4.69
CA SER A 827 -2.40 -115.88 4.73
C SER A 827 -1.71 -114.95 3.72
N SER A 828 -2.19 -114.91 2.46
CA SER A 828 -1.59 -114.09 1.40
C SER A 828 -1.76 -112.58 1.59
N LEU A 829 -2.77 -112.14 2.35
CA LEU A 829 -2.94 -110.73 2.71
C LEU A 829 -1.89 -110.24 3.72
N LYS A 830 -1.43 -111.10 4.65
CA LYS A 830 -0.39 -110.71 5.62
C LYS A 830 0.95 -110.41 4.95
N GLN A 831 1.29 -111.12 3.86
CA GLN A 831 2.55 -110.91 3.14
C GLN A 831 2.58 -109.54 2.43
N LYS A 832 1.48 -109.13 1.79
CA LYS A 832 1.35 -107.80 1.17
C LYS A 832 1.36 -106.64 2.17
N ILE A 833 0.90 -106.85 3.40
CA ILE A 833 1.00 -105.81 4.46
C ILE A 833 2.47 -105.56 4.84
N HIS A 834 3.32 -106.59 4.81
CA HIS A 834 4.75 -106.44 5.09
C HIS A 834 5.47 -105.63 4.00
N GLU A 835 5.24 -105.96 2.72
CA GLU A 835 5.80 -105.25 1.55
C GLU A 835 5.36 -103.77 1.48
N LEU A 836 4.16 -103.45 1.96
CA LEU A 836 3.67 -102.07 2.04
C LEU A 836 4.32 -101.30 3.20
N ASN A 837 4.51 -101.94 4.36
CA ASN A 837 5.15 -101.31 5.52
C ASN A 837 6.63 -100.99 5.27
N GLU A 838 7.38 -101.84 4.55
CA GLU A 838 8.75 -101.51 4.13
C GLU A 838 8.79 -100.27 3.22
N LYS A 839 7.84 -100.14 2.28
CA LYS A 839 7.73 -98.95 1.42
C LYS A 839 7.32 -97.69 2.18
N ILE A 840 6.50 -97.81 3.21
CA ILE A 840 6.15 -96.68 4.09
C ILE A 840 7.38 -96.23 4.89
N SER A 841 8.20 -97.16 5.40
CA SER A 841 9.48 -96.81 6.04
C SER A 841 10.39 -96.06 5.07
N GLN A 842 10.66 -96.62 3.88
CA GLN A 842 11.53 -96.01 2.87
C GLN A 842 11.03 -94.66 2.33
N LEU A 843 9.74 -94.35 2.47
CA LEU A 843 9.18 -93.03 2.17
C LEU A 843 9.33 -92.06 3.35
N ASN A 844 9.12 -92.53 4.59
CA ASN A 844 9.35 -91.73 5.79
C ASN A 844 10.83 -91.33 5.92
N ASP A 845 11.75 -92.27 5.73
CA ASP A 845 13.20 -92.04 5.79
C ASP A 845 13.64 -90.94 4.79
N LYS A 846 13.06 -90.96 3.58
CA LYS A 846 13.28 -89.90 2.56
C LYS A 846 12.61 -88.58 2.92
N THR A 847 11.42 -88.61 3.52
CA THR A 847 10.70 -87.40 3.94
C THR A 847 11.43 -86.71 5.09
N GLU A 848 11.99 -87.46 6.04
CA GLU A 848 12.80 -86.92 7.13
C GLU A 848 14.13 -86.33 6.62
N GLN A 849 14.76 -86.99 5.63
CA GLN A 849 15.96 -86.44 4.99
C GLN A 849 15.67 -85.11 4.26
N ILE A 850 14.61 -85.04 3.46
CA ILE A 850 14.18 -83.78 2.80
C ILE A 850 13.86 -82.69 3.82
N LEU A 851 13.25 -83.04 4.96
CA LEU A 851 13.02 -82.12 6.08
C LEU A 851 14.32 -81.61 6.71
N LYS A 852 15.34 -82.46 6.89
CA LYS A 852 16.68 -82.07 7.37
C LYS A 852 17.36 -81.12 6.41
N ASP A 853 17.34 -81.42 5.11
CA ASP A 853 18.00 -80.61 4.10
C ASP A 853 17.32 -79.24 3.97
N SER A 854 15.98 -79.19 3.95
CA SER A 854 15.19 -77.94 4.03
C SER A 854 15.46 -77.13 5.31
N GLN A 855 15.60 -77.78 6.47
CA GLN A 855 15.98 -77.14 7.73
C GLN A 855 17.45 -76.68 7.78
N SER A 856 18.30 -77.14 6.85
CA SER A 856 19.66 -76.61 6.71
C SER A 856 19.68 -75.35 5.85
N GLN A 857 19.02 -75.36 4.68
CA GLN A 857 18.91 -74.18 3.80
C GLN A 857 18.25 -73.00 4.53
N THR A 858 17.09 -73.21 5.16
CA THR A 858 16.40 -72.14 5.89
C THR A 858 17.23 -71.56 7.04
N LYS A 859 18.14 -72.33 7.66
CA LYS A 859 19.08 -71.81 8.67
C LYS A 859 20.21 -70.99 8.06
N GLU A 860 20.70 -71.32 6.86
CA GLU A 860 21.68 -70.49 6.16
C GLU A 860 21.04 -69.20 5.61
N GLU A 861 19.81 -69.28 5.08
CA GLU A 861 19.02 -68.12 4.63
C GLU A 861 18.73 -67.15 5.78
N ILE A 862 18.24 -67.64 6.93
CA ILE A 862 18.05 -66.82 8.14
C ILE A 862 19.35 -66.14 8.54
N LYS A 863 20.48 -66.85 8.50
CA LYS A 863 21.79 -66.32 8.88
C LYS A 863 22.34 -65.29 7.88
N GLU A 864 22.04 -65.44 6.59
CA GLU A 864 22.36 -64.42 5.58
C GLU A 864 21.49 -63.17 5.76
N ILE A 865 20.21 -63.34 6.09
CA ILE A 865 19.26 -62.26 6.41
C ILE A 865 19.70 -61.53 7.69
N GLU A 866 20.05 -62.23 8.76
CA GLU A 866 20.60 -61.62 9.99
C GLU A 866 21.84 -60.78 9.70
N ASN A 867 22.77 -61.28 8.85
CA ASN A 867 23.96 -60.53 8.47
C ASN A 867 23.61 -59.27 7.65
N LYS A 868 22.66 -59.35 6.71
CA LYS A 868 22.17 -58.19 5.95
C LYS A 868 21.47 -57.17 6.86
N CYS A 869 20.60 -57.61 7.75
CA CYS A 869 19.93 -56.76 8.74
C CYS A 869 20.92 -56.09 9.69
N ASN A 870 21.91 -56.80 10.21
CA ASN A 870 22.95 -56.23 11.06
C ASN A 870 23.81 -55.19 10.33
N GLY A 871 24.13 -55.41 9.05
CA GLY A 871 24.78 -54.42 8.19
C GLY A 871 23.96 -53.14 8.01
N VAL A 872 22.64 -53.27 7.78
CA VAL A 872 21.71 -52.13 7.72
C VAL A 872 21.64 -51.41 9.06
N VAL A 873 21.52 -52.13 10.18
CA VAL A 873 21.49 -51.54 11.54
C VAL A 873 22.77 -50.78 11.86
N GLN A 874 23.95 -51.27 11.48
CA GLN A 874 25.20 -50.52 11.65
C GLN A 874 25.22 -49.25 10.78
N LYS A 875 24.78 -49.33 9.52
CA LYS A 875 24.70 -48.16 8.64
C LYS A 875 23.74 -47.09 9.19
N VAL A 876 22.54 -47.49 9.62
CA VAL A 876 21.54 -46.59 10.21
C VAL A 876 22.06 -45.96 11.50
N LYS A 877 22.73 -46.72 12.39
CA LYS A 877 23.37 -46.15 13.59
C LYS A 877 24.38 -45.05 13.25
N LYS A 878 25.25 -45.29 12.26
CA LYS A 878 26.25 -44.30 11.83
C LYS A 878 25.61 -43.05 11.19
N GLU A 879 24.60 -43.23 10.33
CA GLU A 879 23.83 -42.10 9.79
C GLU A 879 23.11 -41.30 10.90
N ASN A 880 22.69 -41.96 11.98
CA ASN A 880 22.10 -41.30 13.16
C ASN A 880 23.15 -40.48 13.94
N GLU A 881 24.33 -41.05 14.23
CA GLU A 881 25.44 -40.31 14.86
C GLU A 881 25.87 -39.10 14.02
N GLU A 882 25.94 -39.24 12.69
CA GLU A 882 26.26 -38.13 11.78
C GLU A 882 25.17 -37.05 11.79
N LYS A 883 23.88 -37.42 11.81
CA LYS A 883 22.76 -36.47 11.96
C LYS A 883 22.71 -35.80 13.34
N GLU A 884 23.02 -36.51 14.41
CA GLU A 884 23.02 -35.98 15.78
C GLU A 884 24.18 -34.97 15.97
N ASN A 885 25.36 -35.24 15.40
CA ASN A 885 26.45 -34.28 15.31
C ASN A 885 26.10 -33.04 14.46
N GLN A 886 25.33 -33.21 13.38
CA GLN A 886 24.80 -32.08 12.59
C GLN A 886 23.77 -31.27 13.39
N LEU A 887 22.88 -31.92 14.15
CA LEU A 887 21.91 -31.28 15.03
C LEU A 887 22.62 -30.43 16.10
N GLN A 888 23.66 -30.97 16.74
CA GLN A 888 24.50 -30.27 17.73
C GLN A 888 25.17 -29.02 17.13
N ASN A 889 25.65 -29.11 15.88
CA ASN A 889 26.19 -27.98 15.11
C ASN A 889 25.12 -26.93 14.75
N CYS A 890 23.90 -27.37 14.43
CA CYS A 890 22.78 -26.47 14.14
C CYS A 890 22.28 -25.76 15.40
N GLN A 891 22.17 -26.45 16.54
CA GLN A 891 21.80 -25.85 17.83
C GLN A 891 22.82 -24.81 18.30
N THR A 892 24.12 -25.08 18.17
CA THR A 892 25.18 -24.12 18.54
C THR A 892 25.18 -22.89 17.62
N LYS A 893 25.01 -23.06 16.30
CA LYS A 893 24.80 -21.94 15.36
C LYS A 893 23.52 -21.15 15.66
N MET A 894 22.42 -21.82 15.98
CA MET A 894 21.16 -21.16 16.35
C MET A 894 21.31 -20.34 17.64
N LYS A 895 22.08 -20.85 18.63
CA LYS A 895 22.41 -20.12 19.86
C LYS A 895 23.20 -18.85 19.58
N THR A 896 24.30 -18.92 18.81
CA THR A 896 25.09 -17.72 18.48
C THR A 896 24.30 -16.71 17.64
N MET A 897 23.45 -17.18 16.72
CA MET A 897 22.54 -16.33 15.94
C MET A 897 21.45 -15.67 16.82
N LYS A 898 20.91 -16.37 17.81
CA LYS A 898 19.97 -15.83 18.80
C LYS A 898 20.61 -14.75 19.67
N ASP A 899 21.89 -14.91 20.01
CA ASP A 899 22.64 -13.93 20.80
C ASP A 899 23.11 -12.72 19.98
N THR A 900 23.45 -12.87 18.69
CA THR A 900 23.64 -11.71 17.80
C THR A 900 22.33 -10.96 17.54
N ILE A 901 21.19 -11.65 17.42
CA ILE A 901 19.87 -10.98 17.35
C ILE A 901 19.61 -10.15 18.61
N LYS A 902 19.84 -10.69 19.83
CA LYS A 902 19.75 -9.89 21.08
C LYS A 902 20.66 -8.65 21.03
N SER A 903 21.92 -8.81 20.59
CA SER A 903 22.89 -7.72 20.47
C SER A 903 22.44 -6.64 19.48
N LEU A 904 21.93 -7.04 18.32
CA LEU A 904 21.37 -6.11 17.31
C LEU A 904 20.09 -5.42 17.81
N THR A 905 19.21 -6.12 18.53
CA THR A 905 18.03 -5.51 19.18
C THR A 905 18.44 -4.50 20.24
N ALA A 906 19.46 -4.78 21.05
CA ALA A 906 20.00 -3.84 22.03
C ALA A 906 20.65 -2.60 21.35
N LYS A 907 21.40 -2.80 20.26
CA LYS A 907 21.93 -1.69 19.43
C LYS A 907 20.82 -0.85 18.82
N LYS A 908 19.78 -1.47 18.22
CA LYS A 908 18.60 -0.79 17.70
C LYS A 908 17.93 0.06 18.78
N LYS A 909 17.67 -0.49 19.97
CA LYS A 909 17.06 0.24 21.09
C LYS A 909 17.93 1.42 21.58
N LYS A 910 19.27 1.30 21.55
CA LYS A 910 20.17 2.43 21.81
C LYS A 910 20.00 3.53 20.76
N VAL A 911 20.02 3.18 19.46
CA VAL A 911 19.83 4.15 18.36
C VAL A 911 18.45 4.83 18.41
N GLU A 912 17.38 4.07 18.67
CA GLU A 912 16.03 4.63 18.84
C GLU A 912 15.95 5.62 20.01
N ASN A 913 16.63 5.34 21.13
CA ASN A 913 16.72 6.27 22.26
C ASN A 913 17.54 7.51 21.92
N SER A 914 18.67 7.38 21.24
CA SER A 914 19.49 8.51 20.77
C SER A 914 18.73 9.39 19.76
N LEU A 915 17.96 8.79 18.86
CA LEU A 915 17.13 9.50 17.88
C LEU A 915 16.01 10.27 18.58
N LYS A 916 15.31 9.67 19.55
CA LYS A 916 14.33 10.37 20.39
C LYS A 916 14.94 11.56 21.13
N PHE A 917 16.10 11.36 21.77
CA PHE A 917 16.82 12.42 22.49
C PHE A 917 17.19 13.60 21.56
N ALA A 918 17.77 13.32 20.39
CA ALA A 918 18.07 14.34 19.40
C ALA A 918 16.81 15.05 18.89
N HIS A 919 15.68 14.35 18.73
CA HIS A 919 14.41 14.96 18.34
C HIS A 919 13.86 15.90 19.42
N SER A 920 13.97 15.53 20.70
CA SER A 920 13.64 16.40 21.83
C SER A 920 14.53 17.65 21.89
N GLN A 921 15.85 17.51 21.66
CA GLN A 921 16.75 18.66 21.57
C GLN A 921 16.39 19.60 20.40
N ILE A 922 16.09 19.06 19.22
CA ILE A 922 15.65 19.85 18.07
C ILE A 922 14.32 20.58 18.34
N SER A 923 13.40 19.98 19.11
CA SER A 923 12.17 20.66 19.54
C SER A 923 12.46 21.82 20.49
N ALA A 924 13.28 21.59 21.52
CA ALA A 924 13.66 22.62 22.49
C ALA A 924 14.36 23.81 21.81
N ILE A 925 15.34 23.55 20.93
CA ILE A 925 16.07 24.59 20.18
C ILE A 925 15.12 25.40 19.27
N LYS A 926 14.08 24.79 18.70
CA LYS A 926 13.07 25.51 17.90
C LYS A 926 12.18 26.40 18.76
N GLU A 927 11.77 25.93 19.94
CA GLU A 927 11.00 26.74 20.89
C GLU A 927 11.82 27.90 21.47
N GLU A 928 13.13 27.70 21.63
CA GLU A 928 14.07 28.72 22.09
C GLU A 928 14.33 29.77 21.00
N LEU A 929 14.57 29.36 19.74
CA LEU A 929 14.68 30.27 18.59
C LEU A 929 13.41 31.10 18.37
N GLU A 930 12.22 30.52 18.50
CA GLU A 930 10.98 31.29 18.35
C GLU A 930 10.77 32.24 19.54
N ARG A 931 11.21 31.88 20.75
CA ARG A 931 11.26 32.81 21.91
C ARG A 931 12.25 33.95 21.68
N GLU A 932 13.47 33.68 21.22
CA GLU A 932 14.45 34.72 20.88
C GLU A 932 13.94 35.66 19.79
N LYS A 933 13.30 35.12 18.74
CA LYS A 933 12.67 35.89 17.67
C LYS A 933 11.53 36.78 18.18
N GLN A 934 10.70 36.30 19.10
CA GLN A 934 9.67 37.11 19.75
C GLN A 934 10.28 38.21 20.63
N ILE A 935 11.33 37.92 21.39
CA ILE A 935 12.08 38.90 22.20
C ILE A 935 12.75 39.95 21.30
N SER A 936 13.33 39.54 20.17
CA SER A 936 13.95 40.43 19.19
C SER A 936 12.92 41.36 18.55
N ASN A 937 11.79 40.81 18.08
CA ASN A 937 10.67 41.59 17.55
C ASN A 937 10.10 42.59 18.58
N ALA A 938 10.04 42.22 19.87
CA ALA A 938 9.64 43.12 20.94
C ALA A 938 10.68 44.24 21.18
N LYS A 939 11.98 43.91 21.19
CA LYS A 939 13.07 44.91 21.27
C LYS A 939 13.02 45.89 20.10
N ILE A 940 12.83 45.40 18.87
CA ILE A 940 12.72 46.23 17.67
C ILE A 940 11.52 47.18 17.82
N LYS A 941 10.32 46.68 18.11
CA LYS A 941 9.14 47.53 18.33
C LYS A 941 9.33 48.58 19.42
N ASN A 942 9.97 48.21 20.53
CA ASN A 942 10.25 49.15 21.62
C ASN A 942 11.27 50.23 21.18
N LEU A 943 12.25 49.90 20.32
CA LEU A 943 13.19 50.87 19.76
C LEU A 943 12.51 51.77 18.72
N THR A 944 11.64 51.24 17.86
CA THR A 944 10.84 52.04 16.92
C THR A 944 9.99 53.05 17.69
N PHE A 945 9.21 52.59 18.68
CA PHE A 945 8.38 53.44 19.52
C PHE A 945 9.18 54.48 20.33
N ALA A 946 10.36 54.12 20.85
CA ALA A 946 11.24 55.07 21.54
C ALA A 946 11.81 56.14 20.60
N ASN A 947 12.11 55.79 19.34
CA ASN A 947 12.54 56.74 18.32
C ASN A 947 11.37 57.64 17.86
N GLU A 948 10.18 57.08 17.62
CA GLU A 948 8.95 57.83 17.33
C GLU A 948 8.65 58.87 18.43
N MET A 949 8.64 58.45 19.69
CA MET A 949 8.45 59.35 20.84
C MET A 949 9.54 60.43 20.94
N LYS A 950 10.79 60.10 20.60
CA LYS A 950 11.89 61.07 20.53
C LYS A 950 11.68 62.08 19.40
N TYR A 951 11.22 61.65 18.23
CA TYR A 951 10.93 62.56 17.12
C TYR A 951 9.72 63.46 17.43
N ILE A 952 8.65 62.91 18.02
CA ILE A 952 7.50 63.70 18.50
C ILE A 952 7.97 64.77 19.50
N SER A 953 8.73 64.39 20.52
CA SER A 953 9.27 65.35 21.50
C SER A 953 10.23 66.40 20.89
N GLN A 954 10.95 66.05 19.81
CA GLN A 954 11.75 67.01 19.04
C GLN A 954 10.89 67.97 18.22
N ILE A 955 9.80 67.48 17.60
CA ILE A 955 8.83 68.31 16.87
C ILE A 955 8.15 69.29 17.84
N GLU A 956 7.58 68.79 18.96
CA GLU A 956 6.99 69.60 20.03
C GLU A 956 7.97 70.67 20.56
N SER A 957 9.26 70.32 20.73
CA SER A 957 10.30 71.29 21.15
C SER A 957 10.58 72.35 20.08
N CYS A 958 10.52 72.00 18.79
CA CYS A 958 10.69 72.95 17.69
C CYS A 958 9.46 73.84 17.50
N GLU A 959 8.25 73.30 17.63
CA GLU A 959 6.99 74.05 17.61
C GLU A 959 6.91 75.03 18.78
N ALA A 960 7.24 74.59 20.00
CA ALA A 960 7.29 75.47 21.18
C ALA A 960 8.32 76.61 21.02
N LYS A 961 9.47 76.35 20.37
CA LYS A 961 10.45 77.40 20.03
C LYS A 961 9.95 78.35 18.96
N ALA A 962 9.34 77.83 17.89
CA ALA A 962 8.79 78.64 16.82
C ALA A 962 7.66 79.56 17.33
N GLU A 963 6.77 79.03 18.17
CA GLU A 963 5.72 79.80 18.83
C GLU A 963 6.29 80.79 19.84
N SER A 964 7.35 80.45 20.58
CA SER A 964 8.07 81.40 21.46
C SER A 964 8.69 82.55 20.67
N MET A 965 9.39 82.28 19.56
CA MET A 965 10.00 83.32 18.72
C MET A 965 8.95 84.16 17.99
N LYS A 966 7.85 83.56 17.56
CA LYS A 966 6.67 84.25 17.03
C LYS A 966 6.08 85.23 18.05
N ASN A 967 5.90 84.79 19.29
CA ASN A 967 5.42 85.65 20.38
C ASN A 967 6.45 86.71 20.79
N GLU A 968 7.75 86.43 20.73
CA GLU A 968 8.81 87.43 20.93
C GLU A 968 8.78 88.52 19.83
N ILE A 969 8.63 88.12 18.57
CA ILE A 969 8.47 89.06 17.43
C ILE A 969 7.20 89.90 17.61
N TYR A 970 6.05 89.30 17.93
CA TYR A 970 4.82 90.07 18.19
C TYR A 970 4.97 91.03 19.37
N ASN A 971 5.55 90.58 20.49
CA ASN A 971 5.80 91.44 21.65
C ASN A 971 6.77 92.59 21.32
N ASN A 972 7.78 92.36 20.48
CA ASN A 972 8.71 93.39 20.03
C ASN A 972 8.03 94.40 19.06
N VAL A 973 7.22 93.92 18.12
CA VAL A 973 6.42 94.77 17.22
C VAL A 973 5.42 95.62 18.01
N VAL A 974 4.68 95.03 18.94
CA VAL A 974 3.74 95.74 19.83
C VAL A 974 4.48 96.75 20.70
N SER A 975 5.58 96.36 21.34
CA SER A 975 6.39 97.28 22.17
C SER A 975 6.93 98.46 21.34
N THR A 976 7.40 98.19 20.12
CA THR A 976 7.91 99.22 19.21
C THR A 976 6.79 100.15 18.74
N PHE A 977 5.59 99.64 18.47
CA PHE A 977 4.41 100.44 18.12
C PHE A 977 3.95 101.32 19.30
N CYS A 978 3.97 100.78 20.51
CA CYS A 978 3.67 101.52 21.75
C CYS A 978 4.69 102.62 22.09
N LEU A 979 5.86 102.68 21.44
CA LEU A 979 6.78 103.82 21.53
C LEU A 979 6.33 105.04 20.70
N PHE A 980 5.24 104.93 19.95
CA PHE A 980 4.67 105.98 19.09
C PHE A 980 3.18 106.21 19.30
N TYR A 981 2.43 105.22 19.79
CA TYR A 981 0.99 105.29 20.03
C TYR A 981 0.63 104.71 21.39
N GLU A 982 0.02 105.51 22.28
CA GLU A 982 -0.53 105.00 23.54
C GLU A 982 -1.98 104.52 23.34
N PRO A 983 -2.32 103.23 23.52
CA PRO A 983 -3.65 102.67 23.21
C PRO A 983 -4.83 103.20 24.05
N ARG A 984 -4.59 104.16 24.95
CA ARG A 984 -5.60 104.81 25.80
C ARG A 984 -6.05 106.16 25.25
N GLU A 985 -5.29 106.75 24.34
CA GLU A 985 -5.59 108.05 23.74
C GLU A 985 -6.37 107.86 22.44
N LYS A 986 -7.42 108.67 22.23
CA LYS A 986 -8.19 108.62 20.99
C LYS A 986 -7.42 109.32 19.89
N ILE A 987 -7.25 108.64 18.75
CA ILE A 987 -6.65 109.22 17.55
C ILE A 987 -7.57 110.34 17.02
N THR A 988 -7.22 111.58 17.35
CA THR A 988 -7.67 112.78 16.64
C THR A 988 -6.65 113.11 15.54
N ASP A 989 -7.03 113.92 14.54
CA ASP A 989 -6.10 114.33 13.47
C ASP A 989 -4.86 115.06 14.03
N GLU A 990 -5.03 115.83 15.10
CA GLU A 990 -3.94 116.56 15.77
C GLU A 990 -2.99 115.61 16.50
N TYR A 991 -3.52 114.60 17.22
CA TYR A 991 -2.71 113.54 17.81
C TYR A 991 -2.03 112.67 16.73
N PHE A 992 -2.71 112.35 15.64
CA PHE A 992 -2.14 111.61 14.51
C PHE A 992 -0.97 112.35 13.86
N ASN A 993 -1.05 113.69 13.71
CA ASN A 993 0.07 114.50 13.26
C ASN A 993 1.23 114.53 14.26
N ILE A 994 0.96 114.50 15.58
CA ILE A 994 2.00 114.32 16.61
C ILE A 994 2.68 112.94 16.47
N ILE A 995 1.92 111.85 16.28
CA ILE A 995 2.48 110.51 16.01
C ILE A 995 3.37 110.55 14.75
N LEU A 996 2.89 111.10 13.64
CA LEU A 996 3.65 111.18 12.39
C LEU A 996 4.95 111.99 12.53
N ASN A 997 4.92 113.11 13.27
CA ASN A 997 6.13 113.89 13.54
C ASN A 997 7.09 113.14 14.47
N ASN A 998 6.61 112.49 15.53
CA ASN A 998 7.43 111.65 16.40
C ASN A 998 8.07 110.47 15.65
N VAL A 999 7.32 109.82 14.76
CA VAL A 999 7.81 108.76 13.85
C VAL A 999 8.88 109.33 12.91
N ARG A 1000 8.65 110.52 12.33
CA ARG A 1000 9.59 111.19 11.43
C ARG A 1000 10.89 111.57 12.12
N GLU A 1001 10.86 112.19 13.30
CA GLU A 1001 12.06 112.56 14.07
C GLU A 1001 12.86 111.32 14.48
N LYS A 1002 12.19 110.23 14.87
CA LYS A 1002 12.86 108.97 15.23
C LYS A 1002 13.42 108.26 14.00
N LEU A 1003 12.75 108.29 12.85
CA LEU A 1003 13.30 107.84 11.56
C LEU A 1003 14.53 108.65 11.15
N GLU A 1004 14.50 109.98 11.28
CA GLU A 1004 15.65 110.84 10.97
C GLU A 1004 16.80 110.58 11.95
N THR A 1005 16.50 110.29 13.22
CA THR A 1005 17.47 109.88 14.23
C THR A 1005 18.07 108.50 13.93
N TYR A 1006 17.26 107.53 13.50
CA TYR A 1006 17.73 106.22 13.05
C TYR A 1006 18.56 106.34 11.77
N SER A 1007 18.20 107.18 10.81
CA SER A 1007 19.02 107.45 9.62
C SER A 1007 20.36 108.11 10.00
N LYS A 1008 20.38 109.03 10.98
CA LYS A 1008 21.63 109.59 11.53
C LYS A 1008 22.50 108.52 12.21
N LEU A 1009 21.89 107.61 12.99
CA LEU A 1009 22.59 106.47 13.60
C LEU A 1009 23.09 105.45 12.58
N GLU A 1010 22.30 105.14 11.56
CA GLU A 1010 22.67 104.30 10.42
C GLU A 1010 23.89 104.90 9.69
N ASN A 1011 23.87 106.20 9.40
CA ASN A 1011 25.00 106.92 8.82
C ASN A 1011 26.22 107.02 9.77
N VAL A 1012 26.09 106.77 11.06
CA VAL A 1012 27.22 106.59 11.99
C VAL A 1012 27.71 105.13 12.00
N ILE A 1013 26.81 104.15 11.92
CA ILE A 1013 27.13 102.72 11.82
C ILE A 1013 27.87 102.43 10.50
N ARG A 1014 27.37 102.96 9.38
CA ARG A 1014 28.03 102.88 8.06
C ARG A 1014 29.48 103.37 8.13
N ARG A 1015 29.69 104.59 8.66
CA ARG A 1015 31.04 105.16 8.86
C ARG A 1015 31.91 104.35 9.83
N LYS A 1016 31.36 103.76 10.89
CA LYS A 1016 32.10 102.90 11.82
C LYS A 1016 32.49 101.53 11.22
N LEU A 1017 31.70 101.02 10.28
CA LEU A 1017 31.94 99.75 9.59
C LEU A 1017 32.68 99.91 8.25
N GLY A 1018 33.03 101.13 7.84
CA GLY A 1018 33.68 101.42 6.56
C GLY A 1018 32.77 101.29 5.33
N ILE A 1019 31.46 101.19 5.54
CA ILE A 1019 30.44 100.95 4.50
C ILE A 1019 30.21 102.23 3.70
N LEU A 1020 30.25 102.13 2.37
CA LEU A 1020 29.97 103.25 1.47
C LEU A 1020 28.47 103.60 1.47
N SER A 1021 28.13 104.85 1.17
CA SER A 1021 26.74 105.33 1.14
C SER A 1021 25.85 104.64 0.09
N THR A 1022 26.44 103.92 -0.86
CA THR A 1022 25.78 103.18 -1.94
C THR A 1022 25.54 101.70 -1.64
N GLU A 1023 26.15 101.13 -0.59
CA GLU A 1023 26.02 99.71 -0.27
C GLU A 1023 24.79 99.45 0.64
N GLN A 1024 24.08 98.34 0.43
CA GLN A 1024 23.00 97.93 1.33
C GLN A 1024 23.57 97.30 2.61
N ILE A 1025 23.11 97.77 3.77
CA ILE A 1025 23.55 97.26 5.08
C ILE A 1025 23.26 95.78 5.22
N ASP A 1026 22.10 95.30 4.78
CA ASP A 1026 21.67 93.91 4.98
C ASP A 1026 22.59 92.92 4.24
N VAL A 1027 23.10 93.30 3.07
CA VAL A 1027 24.10 92.53 2.32
C VAL A 1027 25.41 92.43 3.10
N ILE A 1028 25.80 93.47 3.84
CA ILE A 1028 27.03 93.50 4.63
C ILE A 1028 26.86 92.83 5.99
N ILE A 1029 25.70 92.95 6.65
CA ILE A 1029 25.34 92.16 7.83
C ILE A 1029 25.30 90.67 7.47
N THR A 1030 24.76 90.31 6.30
CA THR A 1030 24.77 88.91 5.81
C THR A 1030 26.20 88.42 5.55
N LYS A 1031 27.06 89.23 4.92
CA LYS A 1031 28.49 88.92 4.77
C LYS A 1031 29.21 88.76 6.12
N LEU A 1032 28.93 89.62 7.10
CA LEU A 1032 29.52 89.55 8.45
C LEU A 1032 29.04 88.33 9.24
N ASN A 1033 27.75 88.00 9.19
CA ASN A 1033 27.20 86.80 9.83
C ASN A 1033 27.78 85.53 9.19
N ASN A 1034 27.90 85.47 7.86
CA ASN A 1034 28.52 84.35 7.14
C ASN A 1034 30.03 84.24 7.43
N ALA A 1035 30.73 85.36 7.64
CA ALA A 1035 32.11 85.35 8.11
C ALA A 1035 32.24 84.89 9.58
N SER A 1036 31.23 85.16 10.41
CA SER A 1036 31.17 84.75 11.82
C SER A 1036 30.94 83.24 11.96
N THR A 1037 30.02 82.64 11.19
CA THR A 1037 29.87 81.17 11.14
C THR A 1037 31.13 80.50 10.63
N MET A 1038 31.79 81.05 9.60
CA MET A 1038 33.09 80.59 9.10
C MET A 1038 34.24 80.65 10.13
N MET A 1039 34.12 81.43 11.22
CA MET A 1039 35.10 81.42 12.32
C MET A 1039 34.74 80.44 13.46
N ASN A 1040 33.45 80.15 13.67
CA ASN A 1040 33.02 79.24 14.75
C ASN A 1040 33.30 77.76 14.48
N ASP A 1041 33.48 77.34 13.21
CA ASP A 1041 33.88 75.97 12.82
C ASP A 1041 35.35 75.60 13.16
N ARG A 1042 36.03 76.36 14.03
CA ARG A 1042 37.41 76.11 14.46
C ARG A 1042 37.54 75.77 15.94
N SER A 1043 37.04 74.60 16.33
CA SER A 1043 37.37 73.95 17.62
C SER A 1043 37.00 72.45 17.66
N PRO A 1044 37.80 71.58 18.30
CA PRO A 1044 39.25 71.46 18.16
C PRO A 1044 39.67 70.02 17.80
N THR A 1045 40.72 69.87 16.98
CA THR A 1045 41.26 68.54 16.60
C THR A 1045 41.90 67.83 17.79
N ARG A 1046 41.16 66.91 18.44
CA ARG A 1046 41.59 66.27 19.70
C ARG A 1046 42.59 65.13 19.45
N VAL A 1047 43.87 65.47 19.35
CA VAL A 1047 44.98 64.50 19.26
C VAL A 1047 45.33 63.93 20.63
N SER A 1048 45.16 62.62 20.80
CA SER A 1048 45.79 61.80 21.86
C SER A 1048 45.53 60.30 21.63
N ASN A 1049 46.48 59.38 21.81
CA ASN A 1049 47.94 59.48 21.73
C ASN A 1049 48.51 58.05 21.55
N SER A 1050 49.58 57.93 20.77
CA SER A 1050 50.56 56.83 20.72
C SER A 1050 50.37 55.55 21.59
N SER A 1051 50.38 54.38 20.94
CA SER A 1051 51.31 53.30 21.29
C SER A 1051 51.53 52.33 20.12
N PRO A 1052 52.73 52.26 19.50
CA PRO A 1052 53.02 51.34 18.40
C PRO A 1052 53.94 50.19 18.85
N PHE A 1053 53.52 48.93 18.72
CA PHE A 1053 54.45 47.81 18.85
C PHE A 1053 54.13 46.58 17.97
N LYS A 1054 55.10 46.29 17.09
CA LYS A 1054 55.44 45.00 16.45
C LYS A 1054 54.36 44.20 15.70
N ASN A 1055 54.58 44.16 14.39
CA ASN A 1055 54.58 42.95 13.56
C ASN A 1055 54.76 41.64 14.35
N PHE A 1056 53.95 40.63 14.04
CA PHE A 1056 54.50 39.29 13.83
C PHE A 1056 53.71 38.54 12.76
N VAL A 1057 54.39 38.21 11.66
CA VAL A 1057 53.92 37.20 10.70
C VAL A 1057 54.57 35.88 11.09
N ILE A 1058 53.76 34.88 11.41
CA ILE A 1058 54.18 33.47 11.33
C ILE A 1058 53.11 32.72 10.55
N SER A 1059 53.51 32.20 9.40
CA SER A 1059 52.80 31.12 8.71
C SER A 1059 53.44 29.80 9.09
N LYS A 1060 52.64 28.82 9.54
CA LYS A 1060 52.72 27.39 9.14
C LYS A 1060 51.82 26.45 9.99
N GLU A 1061 51.15 25.57 9.25
CA GLU A 1061 50.99 24.11 9.47
C GLU A 1061 50.38 23.53 10.77
N LEU A 1062 49.35 22.71 10.54
CA LEU A 1062 49.05 21.41 11.17
C LEU A 1062 48.72 21.38 12.68
N PHE A 1063 47.41 21.38 12.98
CA PHE A 1063 46.71 20.11 13.22
C PHE A 1063 45.23 20.19 12.79
#